data_AF-A0A7Y4TBM2-F1
#
_entry.id   AF-A0A7Y4TBM2-F1
#
_cell.length_a   1.000
_cell.length_b   1.000
_cell.length_c   1.000
_cell.angle_alpha   90.00
_cell.angle_beta   90.00
_cell.angle_gamma   90.00
#
_symmetry.space_group_name_H-M   'P 1'
#
loop_
_entity.id
_entity.type
_entity.pdbx_description
1 polymer ?
#
loop_
_entity_poly.entity_id
_entity_poly.type
_entity_poly.pdbx_seq_one_letter_code
_entity_poly.pdbx_strand_id
1 'polypeptide(L)'
;MTMFSLSTRLAGAAIFLFAWTSTPATGQMAPIADDDGARHVRSHAQTLSASDLSMLERAFDYCDRKQWDAARQVAAQISNPAARDVVLWRAFTNKDNGAAFSDLDRFLAGHREWPNQRGLQARTEEAMPADSMQPDQIIAWFQGRDPVSGEGMVKLGDAYLRKSQEASAKNWIRKGWIDGNFSLERMAYISARYGSHLTSDDHKRRASRLVWAGEYGQANAMTNWIGADVSALMNARIKLRQAARDADAAYNRVPSSLSGDPGLLFDRARWLRKRDRDVEARPLLIAASINLNEPPPVVEEWWTERNYQTREALDAGNVQQAYQLAAGHDLRKDAGVPYAEAEFLAGWISLRYLNKPDPAYDHFLRLRDGVTAPISVARAHYWAGRAAEKAGRTAESQNQYKLAANFPMTYYGQLAASVVNPRGNLDLPLARSTSSSKQAFMDQSMMQAMQALADVGAEGLLRTFALAAAEGFTDRDQFVMLTTFLRGLNQPAMALRVAKRGLQKNVAVYDIAYPTMSVPAYRGNGTPPETALVLGLTRQESEFDHEAMSSVGARGLMQLMPATAKLTARRHGINYGDKNDLLTPSVNMQLGMAHVSDLLSDLGGSYVLSIASYNAGQGRINQWVSTYGDPRATNADMIDWIERIPFSETRNYVQRVIENTQIYRNVLAGRDVPLVIHSDLKRGAYTAVASASAQFSSSPAPAATPAVSPVQTPATTPVATGAQFASVVSSKPVYDDEEEAAPVKKKTKKATSKKKKKKKRKATTS
;
A
#
# COMPACT_ATOMS: atom_id res chain seq x y z
N MET A 1 -43.93 9.83 35.40
CA MET A 1 -42.87 9.12 36.16
C MET A 1 -42.47 7.92 35.34
N THR A 2 -41.17 7.77 35.03
CA THR A 2 -40.50 6.56 34.50
C THR A 2 -41.05 5.98 33.18
N MET A 3 -40.31 5.52 32.20
CA MET A 3 -38.89 5.43 31.84
C MET A 3 -38.91 4.87 30.40
N PHE A 4 -37.79 4.94 29.68
CA PHE A 4 -37.48 4.24 28.42
C PHE A 4 -38.08 4.77 27.11
N SER A 5 -37.26 5.59 26.45
CA SER A 5 -37.18 5.68 25.00
C SER A 5 -36.16 4.68 24.44
N LEU A 6 -36.23 4.50 23.12
CA LEU A 6 -35.23 3.98 22.17
C LEU A 6 -34.92 2.48 22.17
N SER A 7 -35.06 1.88 20.97
CA SER A 7 -33.90 1.41 20.18
C SER A 7 -34.34 0.75 18.87
N THR A 8 -34.15 1.45 17.75
CA THR A 8 -34.02 0.82 16.43
C THR A 8 -32.64 1.15 15.87
N ARG A 9 -31.90 0.09 15.53
CA ARG A 9 -30.83 -0.01 14.53
C ARG A 9 -29.45 0.60 14.84
N LEU A 10 -28.53 -0.34 15.13
CA LEU A 10 -27.30 -0.59 14.35
C LEU A 10 -27.12 0.36 13.16
N ALA A 11 -26.20 1.32 13.24
CA ALA A 11 -24.76 1.14 13.02
C ALA A 11 -24.42 0.83 11.55
N GLY A 12 -23.92 1.84 10.86
CA GLY A 12 -23.14 1.75 9.63
C GLY A 12 -21.79 2.41 9.87
N ALA A 13 -20.73 1.62 9.68
CA ALA A 13 -19.34 1.90 10.05
C ALA A 13 -18.57 2.72 8.99
N ALA A 14 -17.38 3.16 9.43
CA ALA A 14 -16.38 4.01 8.78
C ALA A 14 -15.16 3.22 8.19
N ILE A 15 -14.53 3.59 7.06
CA ILE A 15 -13.16 3.23 6.58
C ILE A 15 -12.41 4.28 5.70
N PHE A 16 -11.10 4.44 5.99
CA PHE A 16 -9.97 5.31 5.56
C PHE A 16 -9.23 5.09 4.21
N LEU A 17 -8.24 5.98 3.87
CA LEU A 17 -7.25 5.79 2.79
C LEU A 17 -5.84 6.45 3.02
N PHE A 18 -4.80 5.61 3.10
CA PHE A 18 -3.39 5.74 2.62
C PHE A 18 -3.13 4.42 1.89
N ALA A 19 -2.36 4.38 0.79
CA ALA A 19 -2.22 3.19 -0.05
C ALA A 19 -1.67 1.99 0.76
N TRP A 20 -2.45 0.92 0.79
CA TRP A 20 -2.06 -0.41 1.27
C TRP A 20 -1.54 -1.20 0.08
N THR A 21 -0.45 -1.94 0.23
CA THR A 21 -0.27 -3.19 -0.51
C THR A 21 -1.29 -4.18 0.06
N SER A 22 -2.44 -4.35 -0.59
CA SER A 22 -3.35 -5.44 -0.27
C SER A 22 -2.92 -6.67 -1.04
N THR A 23 -2.15 -7.54 -0.38
CA THR A 23 -2.15 -8.95 -0.76
C THR A 23 -3.59 -9.44 -0.92
N PRO A 24 -3.87 -10.37 -1.84
CA PRO A 24 -5.17 -11.01 -1.93
C PRO A 24 -5.63 -11.50 -0.58
N ALA A 25 -6.94 -11.46 -0.34
CA ALA A 25 -7.57 -12.22 0.73
C ALA A 25 -7.49 -13.72 0.43
N THR A 26 -6.27 -14.26 0.46
CA THR A 26 -6.00 -15.56 1.06
C THR A 26 -5.65 -15.26 2.51
N GLY A 27 -6.33 -15.92 3.44
CA GLY A 27 -6.15 -15.71 4.88
C GLY A 27 -4.80 -16.21 5.39
N GLN A 28 -3.73 -15.54 4.99
CA GLN A 28 -2.42 -15.59 5.59
C GLN A 28 -1.84 -14.19 5.50
N MET A 29 -1.93 -13.44 6.61
CA MET A 29 -0.86 -12.48 6.88
C MET A 29 0.41 -13.31 6.89
N ALA A 30 1.25 -13.16 5.87
CA ALA A 30 2.65 -13.53 6.02
C ALA A 30 3.15 -12.80 7.28
N PRO A 31 3.94 -13.45 8.15
CA PRO A 31 4.62 -12.73 9.20
C PRO A 31 5.35 -11.56 8.54
N ILE A 32 5.15 -10.36 9.07
CA ILE A 32 5.97 -9.20 8.70
C ILE A 32 7.41 -9.68 8.83
N ALA A 33 8.14 -9.73 7.71
CA ALA A 33 9.55 -10.03 7.75
C ALA A 33 10.19 -9.04 8.73
N ASP A 34 11.04 -9.55 9.63
CA ASP A 34 11.92 -8.71 10.47
C ASP A 34 12.82 -7.88 9.53
N ASP A 35 12.30 -6.78 9.00
CA ASP A 35 13.11 -5.71 8.49
C ASP A 35 13.34 -4.75 9.64
N ASP A 36 14.38 -5.09 10.40
CA ASP A 36 15.38 -4.16 10.91
C ASP A 36 16.46 -5.03 11.58
N GLY A 37 17.36 -5.56 10.78
CA GLY A 37 18.55 -6.31 11.25
C GLY A 37 19.49 -5.49 12.16
N ALA A 38 19.11 -4.28 12.56
CA ALA A 38 19.79 -3.48 13.56
C ALA A 38 18.77 -3.08 14.65
N ARG A 39 18.89 -3.68 15.84
CA ARG A 39 18.23 -3.17 17.06
C ARG A 39 18.81 -1.79 17.37
N HIS A 40 18.08 -0.74 17.03
CA HIS A 40 18.45 0.62 17.35
C HIS A 40 17.73 1.05 18.62
N VAL A 41 18.48 1.15 19.71
CA VAL A 41 17.94 1.66 20.98
C VAL A 41 18.05 3.18 20.97
N ARG A 42 16.95 3.87 20.67
CA ARG A 42 16.85 5.31 20.94
C ARG A 42 16.85 5.52 22.45
N SER A 43 17.71 6.42 22.96
CA SER A 43 17.84 6.67 24.40
C SER A 43 16.49 7.09 25.01
N HIS A 44 16.04 6.34 26.01
CA HIS A 44 14.86 6.61 26.84
C HIS A 44 15.03 5.96 28.23
N ALA A 45 14.12 6.21 29.15
CA ALA A 45 14.14 5.56 30.45
C ALA A 45 13.76 4.07 30.33
N GLN A 46 14.72 3.17 30.52
CA GLN A 46 14.49 1.73 30.52
C GLN A 46 13.75 1.29 31.79
N THR A 47 12.88 0.30 31.65
CA THR A 47 12.07 -0.26 32.74
C THR A 47 12.37 -1.73 33.03
N LEU A 48 12.88 -2.46 32.04
CA LEU A 48 13.31 -3.84 32.21
C LEU A 48 14.58 -3.94 33.05
N SER A 49 14.67 -5.00 33.85
CA SER A 49 15.93 -5.35 34.52
C SER A 49 16.98 -5.76 33.47
N ALA A 50 18.27 -5.61 33.80
CA ALA A 50 19.35 -6.06 32.90
C ALA A 50 19.24 -7.56 32.56
N SER A 51 18.73 -8.37 33.50
CA SER A 51 18.48 -9.80 33.27
C SER A 51 17.33 -10.01 32.26
N ASP A 52 16.20 -9.36 32.46
CA ASP A 52 15.04 -9.49 31.56
C ASP A 52 15.37 -8.97 30.16
N LEU A 53 16.10 -7.86 30.05
CA LEU A 53 16.55 -7.30 28.77
C LEU A 53 17.44 -8.30 28.02
N SER A 54 18.45 -8.86 28.70
CA SER A 54 19.34 -9.86 28.09
C SER A 54 18.60 -11.13 27.66
N MET A 55 17.64 -11.60 28.46
CA MET A 55 16.79 -12.74 28.10
C MET A 55 15.88 -12.43 26.92
N LEU A 56 15.30 -11.23 26.85
CA LEU A 56 14.46 -10.78 25.75
C LEU A 56 15.25 -10.72 24.43
N GLU A 57 16.46 -10.14 24.46
CA GLU A 57 17.38 -10.11 23.32
C GLU A 57 17.69 -11.52 22.80
N ARG A 58 18.02 -12.44 23.71
CA ARG A 58 18.33 -13.83 23.36
C ARG A 58 17.11 -14.57 22.82
N ALA A 59 15.93 -14.33 23.40
CA ALA A 59 14.69 -14.92 22.91
C ALA A 59 14.35 -14.42 21.50
N PHE A 60 14.60 -13.14 21.22
CA PHE A 60 14.41 -12.56 19.90
C PHE A 60 15.36 -13.16 18.87
N ASP A 61 16.64 -13.36 19.19
CA ASP A 61 17.59 -14.07 18.31
C ASP A 61 17.09 -15.47 17.91
N TYR A 62 16.42 -16.18 18.85
CA TYR A 62 15.81 -17.46 18.54
C TYR A 62 14.58 -17.33 17.64
N CYS A 63 13.73 -16.34 17.86
CA CYS A 63 12.61 -16.02 16.96
C CYS A 63 13.09 -15.71 15.54
N ASP A 64 14.13 -14.89 15.40
CA ASP A 64 14.69 -14.48 14.09
C ASP A 64 15.22 -15.70 13.32
N ARG A 65 15.69 -16.73 14.03
CA ARG A 65 16.15 -18.03 13.49
C ARG A 65 15.04 -19.07 13.37
N LYS A 66 13.79 -18.70 13.66
CA LYS A 66 12.61 -19.59 13.70
C LYS A 66 12.76 -20.78 14.67
N GLN A 67 13.55 -20.62 15.73
CA GLN A 67 13.77 -21.61 16.78
C GLN A 67 12.74 -21.42 17.91
N TRP A 68 11.47 -21.68 17.59
CA TRP A 68 10.33 -21.32 18.45
C TRP A 68 10.33 -21.99 19.82
N ASP A 69 10.75 -23.25 19.92
CA ASP A 69 10.88 -23.95 21.21
C ASP A 69 11.93 -23.29 22.11
N ALA A 70 13.09 -22.96 21.54
CA ALA A 70 14.15 -22.29 22.28
C ALA A 70 13.73 -20.88 22.73
N ALA A 71 13.03 -20.14 21.86
CA ALA A 71 12.45 -18.84 22.21
C ALA A 71 11.48 -18.95 23.39
N ARG A 72 10.57 -19.93 23.38
CA ARG A 72 9.63 -20.17 24.49
C ARG A 72 10.32 -20.59 25.80
N GLN A 73 11.36 -21.40 25.72
CA GLN A 73 12.15 -21.82 26.90
C GLN A 73 12.88 -20.63 27.55
N VAL A 74 13.37 -19.68 26.75
CA VAL A 74 13.95 -18.44 27.28
C VAL A 74 12.85 -17.52 27.81
N ALA A 75 11.72 -17.39 27.11
CA ALA A 75 10.59 -16.58 27.56
C ALA A 75 10.11 -16.96 28.96
N ALA A 76 10.08 -18.25 29.28
CA ALA A 76 9.70 -18.75 30.61
C ALA A 76 10.60 -18.26 31.77
N GLN A 77 11.78 -17.73 31.46
CA GLN A 77 12.73 -17.20 32.45
C GLN A 77 12.62 -15.67 32.63
N ILE A 78 11.88 -14.98 31.74
CA ILE A 78 11.66 -13.54 31.80
C ILE A 78 10.65 -13.25 32.93
N SER A 79 11.04 -12.40 33.88
CA SER A 79 10.23 -12.05 35.04
C SER A 79 9.15 -11.02 34.70
N ASN A 80 9.45 -10.08 33.79
CA ASN A 80 8.47 -9.11 33.31
C ASN A 80 7.42 -9.79 32.40
N PRO A 81 6.12 -9.79 32.77
CA PRO A 81 5.09 -10.50 32.02
C PRO A 81 4.92 -10.01 30.57
N ALA A 82 4.95 -8.68 30.35
CA ALA A 82 4.77 -8.12 29.02
C ALA A 82 5.94 -8.47 28.08
N ALA A 83 7.17 -8.41 28.59
CA ALA A 83 8.36 -8.82 27.82
C ALA A 83 8.30 -10.31 27.44
N ARG A 84 7.91 -11.19 28.37
CA ARG A 84 7.67 -12.61 28.08
C ARG A 84 6.60 -12.78 27.00
N ASP A 85 5.47 -12.10 27.15
CA ASP A 85 4.31 -12.29 26.31
C ASP A 85 4.54 -11.75 24.88
N VAL A 86 5.41 -10.75 24.71
CA VAL A 86 5.90 -10.32 23.38
C VAL A 86 6.67 -11.44 22.67
N VAL A 87 7.53 -12.19 23.37
CA VAL A 87 8.21 -13.35 22.78
C VAL A 87 7.19 -14.41 22.35
N LEU A 88 6.22 -14.70 23.23
CA LEU A 88 5.16 -15.68 22.94
C LEU A 88 4.32 -15.24 21.75
N TRP A 89 3.95 -13.96 21.65
CA TRP A 89 3.24 -13.41 20.50
C TRP A 89 4.02 -13.59 19.19
N ARG A 90 5.34 -13.31 19.19
CA ARG A 90 6.19 -13.55 18.00
C ARG A 90 6.18 -15.03 17.61
N ALA A 91 6.26 -15.95 18.58
CA ALA A 91 6.21 -17.38 18.30
C ALA A 91 4.81 -17.84 17.81
N PHE A 92 3.75 -17.43 18.49
CA PHE A 92 2.38 -17.92 18.29
C PHE A 92 1.69 -17.38 17.05
N THR A 93 2.15 -16.26 16.49
CA THR A 93 1.63 -15.72 15.22
C THR A 93 2.18 -16.45 13.98
N ASN A 94 3.28 -17.19 14.13
CA ASN A 94 3.97 -17.87 13.04
C ASN A 94 3.46 -19.31 12.84
N LYS A 95 3.48 -19.80 11.59
CA LYS A 95 3.21 -21.21 11.29
C LYS A 95 4.29 -22.12 11.84
N ASP A 96 3.96 -23.41 11.96
CA ASP A 96 4.90 -24.46 12.37
C ASP A 96 5.62 -24.14 13.69
N ASN A 97 4.94 -23.38 14.56
CA ASN A 97 5.53 -22.90 15.81
C ASN A 97 5.63 -24.00 16.88
N GLY A 98 4.96 -25.14 16.69
CA GLY A 98 5.01 -26.30 17.59
C GLY A 98 4.30 -26.13 18.93
N ALA A 99 3.59 -25.01 19.16
CA ALA A 99 2.87 -24.77 20.39
C ALA A 99 1.60 -25.63 20.49
N ALA A 100 1.28 -26.06 21.71
CA ALA A 100 0.06 -26.79 21.98
C ALA A 100 -1.18 -25.87 21.86
N PHE A 101 -2.31 -26.45 21.46
CA PHE A 101 -3.60 -25.75 21.39
C PHE A 101 -3.94 -25.00 22.68
N SER A 102 -3.71 -25.61 23.85
CA SER A 102 -4.03 -25.01 25.15
C SER A 102 -3.26 -23.73 25.43
N ASP A 103 -2.01 -23.63 24.94
CA ASP A 103 -1.19 -22.43 25.16
C ASP A 103 -1.60 -21.31 24.21
N LEU A 104 -1.85 -21.66 22.94
CA LEU A 104 -2.35 -20.73 21.93
C LEU A 104 -3.74 -20.18 22.31
N ASP A 105 -4.65 -21.04 22.79
CA ASP A 105 -5.99 -20.65 23.21
C ASP A 105 -5.96 -19.72 24.43
N ARG A 106 -5.16 -20.07 25.45
CA ARG A 106 -4.95 -19.22 26.63
C ARG A 106 -4.40 -17.85 26.24
N PHE A 107 -3.40 -17.84 25.34
CA PHE A 107 -2.79 -16.60 24.88
C PHE A 107 -3.76 -15.72 24.10
N LEU A 108 -4.49 -16.31 23.15
CA LEU A 108 -5.53 -15.64 22.35
C LEU A 108 -6.63 -15.04 23.25
N ALA A 109 -7.06 -15.77 24.28
CA ALA A 109 -8.10 -15.30 25.19
C ALA A 109 -7.62 -14.12 26.07
N GLY A 110 -6.34 -14.11 26.46
CA GLY A 110 -5.75 -13.13 27.38
C GLY A 110 -5.24 -11.84 26.73
N HIS A 111 -5.08 -11.79 25.40
CA HIS A 111 -4.45 -10.67 24.68
C HIS A 111 -5.28 -10.24 23.46
N ARG A 112 -6.59 -10.02 23.64
CA ARG A 112 -7.53 -9.76 22.52
C ARG A 112 -7.26 -8.44 21.80
N GLU A 113 -6.65 -7.50 22.50
CA GLU A 113 -6.29 -6.19 22.01
C GLU A 113 -4.98 -6.22 21.19
N TRP A 114 -4.15 -7.25 21.32
CA TRP A 114 -2.84 -7.32 20.68
C TRP A 114 -2.92 -7.44 19.16
N PRO A 115 -1.87 -7.05 18.41
CA PRO A 115 -1.88 -7.15 16.95
C PRO A 115 -2.04 -8.60 16.45
N ASN A 116 -2.49 -8.74 15.20
CA ASN A 116 -2.58 -10.03 14.50
C ASN A 116 -3.50 -11.09 15.16
N GLN A 117 -4.64 -10.66 15.72
CA GLN A 117 -5.65 -11.57 16.30
C GLN A 117 -6.10 -12.66 15.31
N ARG A 118 -6.28 -12.31 14.04
CA ARG A 118 -6.66 -13.27 12.99
C ARG A 118 -5.58 -14.33 12.77
N GLY A 119 -4.30 -13.94 12.78
CA GLY A 119 -3.19 -14.88 12.67
C GLY A 119 -3.09 -15.78 13.90
N LEU A 120 -3.21 -15.22 15.11
CA LEU A 120 -3.25 -16.01 16.34
C LEU A 120 -4.41 -17.02 16.31
N GLN A 121 -5.62 -16.60 15.97
CA GLN A 121 -6.77 -17.49 15.85
C GLN A 121 -6.52 -18.59 14.80
N ALA A 122 -5.97 -18.26 13.63
CA ALA A 122 -5.62 -19.26 12.62
C ALA A 122 -4.63 -20.32 13.15
N ARG A 123 -3.61 -19.89 13.90
CA ARG A 123 -2.64 -20.81 14.52
C ARG A 123 -3.28 -21.67 15.61
N THR A 124 -4.17 -21.10 16.41
CA THR A 124 -4.94 -21.85 17.41
C THR A 124 -5.86 -22.89 16.75
N GLU A 125 -6.57 -22.51 15.67
CA GLU A 125 -7.41 -23.42 14.89
C GLU A 125 -6.61 -24.59 14.29
N GLU A 126 -5.43 -24.30 13.73
CA GLU A 126 -4.52 -25.31 13.18
C GLU A 126 -4.03 -26.29 14.24
N ALA A 127 -3.68 -25.80 15.44
CA ALA A 127 -3.22 -26.63 16.55
C ALA A 127 -4.34 -27.43 17.26
N MET A 128 -5.61 -27.08 17.04
CA MET A 128 -6.74 -27.72 17.72
C MET A 128 -6.77 -29.25 17.50
N PRO A 129 -6.74 -30.08 18.56
CA PRO A 129 -6.71 -31.53 18.46
C PRO A 129 -8.12 -32.11 18.27
N ALA A 130 -8.80 -31.70 17.20
CA ALA A 130 -10.24 -31.92 16.97
C ALA A 130 -10.67 -33.40 17.02
N ASP A 131 -9.82 -34.33 16.59
CA ASP A 131 -10.12 -35.77 16.63
C ASP A 131 -10.25 -36.30 18.07
N SER A 132 -9.58 -35.67 19.04
CA SER A 132 -9.64 -36.04 20.47
C SER A 132 -10.66 -35.26 21.29
N MET A 133 -11.20 -34.15 20.74
CA MET A 133 -12.17 -33.30 21.44
C MET A 133 -13.61 -33.76 21.21
N GLN A 134 -14.49 -33.46 22.17
CA GLN A 134 -15.92 -33.66 22.00
C GLN A 134 -16.49 -32.62 21.04
N PRO A 135 -17.45 -32.97 20.15
CA PRO A 135 -18.00 -32.04 19.17
C PRO A 135 -18.56 -30.75 19.79
N ASP A 136 -19.24 -30.86 20.94
CA ASP A 136 -19.83 -29.70 21.63
C ASP A 136 -18.75 -28.72 22.13
N GLN A 137 -17.56 -29.20 22.49
CA GLN A 137 -16.44 -28.34 22.88
C GLN A 137 -15.87 -27.57 21.70
N ILE A 138 -15.75 -28.22 20.53
CA ILE A 138 -15.27 -27.57 19.31
C ILE A 138 -16.27 -26.50 18.87
N ILE A 139 -17.55 -26.84 18.80
CA ILE A 139 -18.62 -25.90 18.43
C ILE A 139 -18.64 -24.72 19.41
N ALA A 140 -18.57 -24.99 20.72
CA ALA A 140 -18.52 -23.94 21.74
C ALA A 140 -17.29 -23.02 21.60
N TRP A 141 -16.13 -23.55 21.23
CA TRP A 141 -14.92 -22.75 21.02
C TRP A 141 -15.08 -21.74 19.88
N PHE A 142 -15.79 -22.10 18.82
CA PHE A 142 -16.13 -21.22 17.71
C PHE A 142 -17.35 -20.31 17.98
N GLN A 143 -18.06 -20.46 19.10
CA GLN A 143 -19.17 -19.56 19.40
C GLN A 143 -18.67 -18.12 19.55
N GLY A 144 -19.25 -17.22 18.75
CA GLY A 144 -18.86 -15.80 18.71
C GLY A 144 -17.59 -15.50 17.92
N ARG A 145 -17.01 -16.47 17.20
CA ARG A 145 -15.90 -16.27 16.26
C ARG A 145 -16.03 -17.18 15.04
N ASP A 146 -16.10 -16.60 13.84
CA ASP A 146 -16.04 -17.41 12.62
C ASP A 146 -14.64 -17.99 12.44
N PRO A 147 -14.51 -19.23 11.94
CA PRO A 147 -13.21 -19.80 11.60
C PRO A 147 -12.49 -18.95 10.55
N VAL A 148 -11.20 -18.72 10.77
CA VAL A 148 -10.38 -17.85 9.89
C VAL A 148 -9.36 -18.62 9.06
N SER A 149 -9.16 -19.91 9.35
CA SER A 149 -8.30 -20.83 8.61
C SER A 149 -9.11 -21.96 7.95
N GLY A 150 -8.57 -22.53 6.86
CA GLY A 150 -9.17 -23.70 6.23
C GLY A 150 -9.24 -24.92 7.16
N GLU A 151 -8.24 -25.08 8.05
CA GLU A 151 -8.25 -26.13 9.07
C GLU A 151 -9.37 -25.93 10.09
N GLY A 152 -9.56 -24.70 10.59
CA GLY A 152 -10.65 -24.38 11.51
C GLY A 152 -12.02 -24.63 10.90
N MET A 153 -12.21 -24.24 9.63
CA MET A 153 -13.45 -24.51 8.89
C MET A 153 -13.74 -26.01 8.76
N VAL A 154 -12.75 -26.81 8.35
CA VAL A 154 -12.92 -28.27 8.23
C VAL A 154 -13.18 -28.91 9.59
N LYS A 155 -12.47 -28.51 10.65
CA LYS A 155 -12.65 -29.04 12.00
C LYS A 155 -14.02 -28.69 12.59
N LEU A 156 -14.50 -27.47 12.40
CA LEU A 156 -15.85 -27.07 12.81
C LEU A 156 -16.92 -27.84 12.02
N GLY A 157 -16.72 -28.00 10.71
CA GLY A 157 -17.59 -28.81 9.86
C GLY A 157 -17.66 -30.27 10.30
N ASP A 158 -16.53 -30.88 10.66
CA ASP A 158 -16.47 -32.25 11.21
C ASP A 158 -17.20 -32.37 12.55
N ALA A 159 -17.07 -31.37 13.43
CA ALA A 159 -17.79 -31.35 14.70
C ALA A 159 -19.32 -31.33 14.48
N TYR A 160 -19.81 -30.51 13.55
CA TYR A 160 -21.22 -30.53 13.17
C TYR A 160 -21.66 -31.86 12.54
N LEU A 161 -20.81 -32.48 11.73
CA LEU A 161 -21.08 -33.78 11.14
C LEU A 161 -21.23 -34.87 12.21
N ARG A 162 -20.35 -34.89 13.22
CA ARG A 162 -20.42 -35.79 14.38
C ARG A 162 -21.65 -35.55 15.26
N LYS A 163 -22.34 -34.42 15.10
CA LYS A 163 -23.62 -34.07 15.76
C LYS A 163 -24.83 -34.27 14.85
N SER A 164 -24.65 -34.85 13.66
CA SER A 164 -25.69 -35.03 12.66
C SER A 164 -26.33 -33.72 12.16
N GLN A 165 -25.61 -32.60 12.23
CA GLN A 165 -26.04 -31.29 11.75
C GLN A 165 -25.54 -31.04 10.31
N GLU A 166 -26.10 -31.78 9.35
CA GLU A 166 -25.56 -31.85 7.98
C GLU A 166 -25.44 -30.50 7.25
N ALA A 167 -26.41 -29.60 7.42
CA ALA A 167 -26.39 -28.32 6.69
C ALA A 167 -25.18 -27.46 7.10
N SER A 168 -24.95 -27.32 8.40
CA SER A 168 -23.79 -26.61 8.96
C SER A 168 -22.48 -27.31 8.61
N ALA A 169 -22.44 -28.64 8.70
CA ALA A 169 -21.27 -29.43 8.33
C ALA A 169 -20.86 -29.20 6.87
N LYS A 170 -21.81 -29.34 5.93
CA LYS A 170 -21.57 -29.13 4.48
C LYS A 170 -21.09 -27.71 4.20
N ASN A 171 -21.69 -26.70 4.82
CA ASN A 171 -21.28 -25.31 4.63
C ASN A 171 -19.80 -25.12 4.98
N TRP A 172 -19.39 -25.53 6.19
CA TRP A 172 -18.03 -25.31 6.66
C TRP A 172 -16.99 -26.20 5.99
N ILE A 173 -17.30 -27.47 5.70
CA ILE A 173 -16.40 -28.37 4.96
C ILE A 173 -16.12 -27.82 3.56
N ARG A 174 -17.18 -27.41 2.82
CA ARG A 174 -17.03 -26.87 1.47
C ARG A 174 -16.23 -25.58 1.48
N LYS A 175 -16.53 -24.67 2.42
CA LYS A 175 -15.78 -23.42 2.58
C LYS A 175 -14.32 -23.66 2.92
N GLY A 176 -14.03 -24.55 3.87
CA GLY A 176 -12.67 -24.94 4.25
C GLY A 176 -11.89 -25.56 3.09
N TRP A 177 -12.56 -26.43 2.31
CA TRP A 177 -11.98 -26.97 1.09
C TRP A 177 -11.72 -25.90 0.03
N ILE A 178 -12.60 -24.92 -0.17
CA ILE A 178 -12.36 -23.89 -1.19
C ILE A 178 -11.27 -22.91 -0.75
N ASP A 179 -11.24 -22.50 0.52
CA ASP A 179 -10.43 -21.38 1.03
C ASP A 179 -9.08 -21.81 1.64
N GLY A 180 -8.92 -23.06 2.06
CA GLY A 180 -7.73 -23.53 2.78
C GLY A 180 -6.49 -23.84 1.92
N ASN A 181 -5.29 -23.60 2.43
CA ASN A 181 -4.04 -24.12 1.85
C ASN A 181 -3.62 -25.35 2.64
N PHE A 182 -3.49 -26.49 1.98
CA PHE A 182 -3.28 -27.78 2.62
C PHE A 182 -2.06 -28.48 2.03
N SER A 183 -1.37 -29.29 2.83
CA SER A 183 -0.40 -30.25 2.27
C SER A 183 -1.13 -31.25 1.38
N LEU A 184 -0.41 -31.89 0.45
CA LEU A 184 -1.00 -32.92 -0.43
C LEU A 184 -1.59 -34.08 0.37
N GLU A 185 -0.92 -34.48 1.46
CA GLU A 185 -1.43 -35.49 2.39
C GLU A 185 -2.75 -35.05 3.04
N ARG A 186 -2.81 -33.81 3.50
CA ARG A 186 -4.03 -33.26 4.10
C ARG A 186 -5.17 -33.15 3.10
N MET A 187 -4.89 -32.79 1.84
CA MET A 187 -5.88 -32.81 0.76
C MET A 187 -6.44 -34.21 0.53
N ALA A 188 -5.57 -35.23 0.47
CA ALA A 188 -5.99 -36.62 0.32
C ALA A 188 -6.87 -37.08 1.49
N TYR A 189 -6.50 -36.72 2.72
CA TYR A 189 -7.31 -36.98 3.91
C TYR A 189 -8.70 -36.34 3.84
N ILE A 190 -8.77 -35.03 3.54
CA ILE A 190 -10.04 -34.30 3.46
C ILE A 190 -10.93 -34.90 2.37
N SER A 191 -10.36 -35.22 1.21
CA SER A 191 -11.09 -35.87 0.12
C SER A 191 -11.61 -37.25 0.51
N ALA A 192 -10.81 -38.07 1.18
CA ALA A 192 -11.21 -39.42 1.57
C ALA A 192 -12.34 -39.40 2.61
N ARG A 193 -12.26 -38.47 3.58
CA ARG A 193 -13.22 -38.40 4.70
C ARG A 193 -14.50 -37.63 4.35
N TYR A 194 -14.39 -36.56 3.56
CA TYR A 194 -15.50 -35.62 3.32
C TYR A 194 -15.90 -35.48 1.84
N GLY A 195 -15.33 -36.29 0.95
CA GLY A 195 -15.56 -36.17 -0.50
C GLY A 195 -17.03 -36.23 -0.93
N SER A 196 -17.88 -36.97 -0.21
CA SER A 196 -19.33 -37.03 -0.47
C SER A 196 -20.07 -35.71 -0.20
N HIS A 197 -19.43 -34.76 0.49
CA HIS A 197 -19.95 -33.43 0.77
C HIS A 197 -19.39 -32.34 -0.17
N LEU A 198 -18.42 -32.70 -1.01
CA LEU A 198 -17.78 -31.80 -1.97
C LEU A 198 -18.38 -32.01 -3.35
N THR A 199 -18.57 -30.90 -4.06
CA THR A 199 -19.15 -30.90 -5.41
C THR A 199 -18.08 -30.59 -6.46
N SER A 200 -18.38 -30.92 -7.72
CA SER A 200 -17.54 -30.51 -8.85
C SER A 200 -17.32 -28.99 -8.90
N ASP A 201 -18.30 -28.19 -8.50
CA ASP A 201 -18.17 -26.73 -8.42
C ASP A 201 -17.15 -26.31 -7.36
N ASP A 202 -17.16 -26.95 -6.19
CA ASP A 202 -16.19 -26.64 -5.13
C ASP A 202 -14.75 -26.93 -5.56
N HIS A 203 -14.52 -28.03 -6.29
CA HIS A 203 -13.20 -28.34 -6.85
C HIS A 203 -12.74 -27.31 -7.88
N LYS A 204 -13.65 -26.84 -8.75
CA LYS A 204 -13.36 -25.78 -9.74
C LYS A 204 -13.01 -24.46 -9.06
N ARG A 205 -13.80 -24.06 -8.06
CA ARG A 205 -13.57 -22.83 -7.27
C ARG A 205 -12.23 -22.89 -6.55
N ARG A 206 -11.92 -24.00 -5.87
CA ARG A 206 -10.62 -24.22 -5.23
C ARG A 206 -9.48 -24.09 -6.24
N ALA A 207 -9.56 -24.80 -7.37
CA ALA A 207 -8.51 -24.76 -8.39
C ALA A 207 -8.26 -23.34 -8.92
N SER A 208 -9.33 -22.61 -9.25
CA SER A 208 -9.23 -21.22 -9.69
C SER A 208 -8.61 -20.31 -8.61
N ARG A 209 -9.05 -20.45 -7.36
CA ARG A 209 -8.53 -19.69 -6.21
C ARG A 209 -7.04 -19.94 -5.97
N LEU A 210 -6.59 -21.19 -6.11
CA LEU A 210 -5.18 -21.57 -5.99
C LEU A 210 -4.31 -20.96 -7.09
N VAL A 211 -4.80 -20.92 -8.34
CA VAL A 211 -4.08 -20.26 -9.45
C VAL A 211 -3.93 -18.76 -9.19
N TRP A 212 -4.99 -18.10 -8.73
CA TRP A 212 -4.93 -16.70 -8.34
C TRP A 212 -3.96 -16.44 -7.18
N ALA A 213 -3.91 -17.35 -6.20
CA ALA A 213 -3.02 -17.28 -5.05
C ALA A 213 -1.56 -17.65 -5.35
N GLY A 214 -1.23 -18.05 -6.58
CA GLY A 214 0.12 -18.53 -6.94
C GLY A 214 0.46 -19.93 -6.40
N GLU A 215 -0.50 -20.63 -5.82
CA GLU A 215 -0.34 -21.96 -5.21
C GLU A 215 -0.34 -23.07 -6.28
N TYR A 216 0.53 -22.95 -7.29
CA TYR A 216 0.50 -23.78 -8.50
C TYR A 216 0.73 -25.27 -8.22
N GLY A 217 1.50 -25.62 -7.19
CA GLY A 217 1.69 -27.01 -6.78
C GLY A 217 0.37 -27.66 -6.36
N GLN A 218 -0.43 -26.98 -5.53
CA GLN A 218 -1.76 -27.45 -5.14
C GLN A 218 -2.75 -27.36 -6.29
N ALA A 219 -2.69 -26.30 -7.13
CA ALA A 219 -3.57 -26.16 -8.29
C ALA A 219 -3.36 -27.32 -9.29
N ASN A 220 -2.12 -27.72 -9.53
CA ASN A 220 -1.80 -28.88 -10.38
C ASN A 220 -2.26 -30.20 -9.76
N ALA A 221 -2.21 -30.34 -8.43
CA ALA A 221 -2.75 -31.53 -7.78
C ALA A 221 -4.28 -31.67 -7.95
N MET A 222 -5.00 -30.57 -8.20
CA MET A 222 -6.45 -30.59 -8.39
C MET A 222 -6.93 -31.40 -9.60
N THR A 223 -6.05 -31.78 -10.54
CA THR A 223 -6.39 -32.60 -11.73
C THR A 223 -7.06 -33.93 -11.39
N ASN A 224 -6.87 -34.44 -10.17
CA ASN A 224 -7.53 -35.68 -9.72
C ASN A 224 -9.03 -35.48 -9.42
N TRP A 225 -9.47 -34.24 -9.23
CA TRP A 225 -10.84 -33.87 -8.86
C TRP A 225 -11.55 -33.02 -9.92
N ILE A 226 -10.79 -32.42 -10.84
CA ILE A 226 -11.32 -31.60 -11.93
C ILE A 226 -11.11 -32.33 -13.26
N GLY A 227 -12.14 -32.37 -14.10
CA GLY A 227 -12.07 -33.04 -15.41
C GLY A 227 -11.01 -32.46 -16.36
N ALA A 228 -10.76 -33.13 -17.47
CA ALA A 228 -9.71 -32.77 -18.43
C ALA A 228 -9.83 -31.32 -18.95
N ASP A 229 -11.05 -30.87 -19.24
CA ASP A 229 -11.33 -29.52 -19.75
C ASP A 229 -10.92 -28.42 -18.76
N VAL A 230 -11.29 -28.60 -17.49
CA VAL A 230 -10.94 -27.65 -16.41
C VAL A 230 -9.45 -27.75 -16.11
N SER A 231 -8.86 -28.94 -16.18
CA SER A 231 -7.41 -29.12 -16.07
C SER A 231 -6.65 -28.36 -17.16
N ALA A 232 -7.14 -28.39 -18.41
CA ALA A 232 -6.58 -27.61 -19.51
C ALA A 232 -6.69 -26.09 -19.27
N LEU A 233 -7.84 -25.62 -18.79
CA LEU A 233 -8.05 -24.23 -18.37
C LEU A 233 -7.05 -23.79 -17.29
N MET A 234 -6.92 -24.56 -16.21
CA MET A 234 -5.98 -24.24 -15.13
C MET A 234 -4.53 -24.25 -15.62
N ASN A 235 -4.15 -25.21 -16.46
CA ASN A 235 -2.80 -25.28 -17.05
C ASN A 235 -2.49 -24.05 -17.91
N ALA A 236 -3.43 -23.61 -18.75
CA ALA A 236 -3.29 -22.42 -19.58
C ALA A 236 -3.06 -21.17 -18.71
N ARG A 237 -3.89 -20.98 -17.67
CA ARG A 237 -3.77 -19.86 -16.74
C ARG A 237 -2.42 -19.84 -16.01
N ILE A 238 -1.98 -20.99 -15.47
CA ILE A 238 -0.67 -21.13 -14.81
C ILE A 238 0.46 -20.74 -15.78
N LYS A 239 0.43 -21.25 -17.02
CA LYS A 239 1.47 -20.96 -18.03
C LYS A 239 1.50 -19.51 -18.47
N LEU A 240 0.34 -18.87 -18.60
CA LEU A 240 0.26 -17.42 -18.87
C LEU A 240 0.88 -16.62 -17.73
N ARG A 241 0.53 -16.93 -16.48
CA ARG A 241 1.09 -16.26 -15.30
C ARG A 241 2.61 -16.44 -15.18
N GLN A 242 3.11 -17.64 -15.45
CA GLN A 242 4.54 -17.97 -15.45
C GLN A 242 5.30 -17.49 -16.69
N ALA A 243 4.62 -16.87 -17.66
CA ALA A 243 5.19 -16.50 -18.96
C ALA A 243 5.90 -17.67 -19.67
N ALA A 244 5.37 -18.89 -19.54
CA ALA A 244 5.95 -20.10 -20.10
C ALA A 244 6.05 -20.01 -21.64
N ARG A 245 7.06 -20.67 -22.22
CA ARG A 245 7.31 -20.67 -23.67
C ARG A 245 6.14 -21.22 -24.49
N ASP A 246 5.39 -22.16 -23.92
CA ASP A 246 4.25 -22.81 -24.56
C ASP A 246 2.90 -22.27 -24.08
N ALA A 247 2.86 -21.06 -23.49
CA ALA A 247 1.64 -20.45 -22.98
C ALA A 247 0.57 -20.25 -24.07
N ASP A 248 0.94 -19.82 -25.28
CA ASP A 248 0.01 -19.72 -26.43
C ASP A 248 -0.59 -21.08 -26.79
N ALA A 249 0.24 -22.11 -26.86
CA ALA A 249 -0.22 -23.47 -27.16
C ALA A 249 -1.13 -24.01 -26.06
N ALA A 250 -0.90 -23.66 -24.80
CA ALA A 250 -1.79 -24.04 -23.70
C ALA A 250 -3.12 -23.28 -23.73
N TYR A 251 -3.09 -21.96 -23.98
CA TYR A 251 -4.28 -21.14 -24.17
C TYR A 251 -5.17 -21.67 -25.30
N ASN A 252 -4.59 -22.02 -26.45
CA ASN A 252 -5.32 -22.54 -27.60
C ASN A 252 -5.89 -23.96 -27.39
N ARG A 253 -5.45 -24.69 -26.36
CA ARG A 253 -6.00 -26.01 -26.00
C ARG A 253 -7.23 -25.91 -25.10
N VAL A 254 -7.53 -24.74 -24.54
CA VAL A 254 -8.72 -24.56 -23.69
C VAL A 254 -9.98 -24.76 -24.56
N PRO A 255 -10.92 -25.62 -24.16
CA PRO A 255 -12.16 -25.83 -24.90
C PRO A 255 -12.95 -24.53 -25.08
N SER A 256 -13.66 -24.41 -26.20
CA SER A 256 -14.45 -23.20 -26.52
C SER A 256 -15.49 -22.86 -25.46
N SER A 257 -16.07 -23.87 -24.80
CA SER A 257 -17.02 -23.70 -23.68
C SER A 257 -16.42 -23.02 -22.45
N LEU A 258 -15.09 -23.00 -22.31
CA LEU A 258 -14.35 -22.38 -21.19
C LEU A 258 -13.51 -21.16 -21.63
N SER A 259 -13.54 -20.79 -22.91
CA SER A 259 -12.75 -19.67 -23.45
C SER A 259 -13.15 -18.30 -22.87
N GLY A 260 -14.38 -18.17 -22.37
CA GLY A 260 -14.89 -16.98 -21.69
C GLY A 260 -14.63 -16.93 -20.18
N ASP A 261 -13.82 -17.85 -19.62
CA ASP A 261 -13.47 -17.82 -18.19
C ASP A 261 -12.80 -16.47 -17.84
N PRO A 262 -13.32 -15.71 -16.85
CA PRO A 262 -12.78 -14.39 -16.53
C PRO A 262 -11.31 -14.42 -16.09
N GLY A 263 -10.89 -15.49 -15.41
CA GLY A 263 -9.50 -15.69 -14.99
C GLY A 263 -8.58 -15.93 -16.18
N LEU A 264 -9.00 -16.73 -17.15
CA LEU A 264 -8.26 -16.95 -18.41
C LEU A 264 -8.11 -15.68 -19.23
N LEU A 265 -9.20 -14.95 -19.43
CA LEU A 265 -9.19 -13.69 -20.18
C LEU A 265 -8.27 -12.66 -19.52
N PHE A 266 -8.33 -12.55 -18.19
CA PHE A 266 -7.43 -11.71 -17.41
C PHE A 266 -5.96 -12.10 -17.56
N ASP A 267 -5.64 -13.37 -17.32
CA ASP A 267 -4.26 -13.87 -17.40
C ASP A 267 -3.70 -13.70 -18.82
N ARG A 268 -4.55 -13.85 -19.85
CA ARG A 268 -4.18 -13.60 -21.25
C ARG A 268 -3.94 -12.12 -21.54
N ALA A 269 -4.83 -11.24 -21.08
CA ALA A 269 -4.68 -9.79 -21.24
C ALA A 269 -3.38 -9.29 -20.61
N ARG A 270 -3.11 -9.69 -19.35
CA ARG A 270 -1.86 -9.36 -18.64
C ARG A 270 -0.62 -9.90 -19.37
N TRP A 271 -0.69 -11.12 -19.91
CA TRP A 271 0.40 -11.72 -20.68
C TRP A 271 0.69 -10.97 -21.99
N LEU A 272 -0.35 -10.47 -22.67
CA LEU A 272 -0.24 -9.66 -23.88
C LEU A 272 0.32 -8.26 -23.58
N ARG A 273 -0.17 -7.60 -22.53
CA ARG A 273 0.35 -6.31 -22.06
C ARG A 273 1.85 -6.37 -21.79
N LYS A 274 2.33 -7.41 -21.09
CA LYS A 274 3.77 -7.61 -20.82
C LYS A 274 4.64 -7.78 -22.08
N ARG A 275 4.02 -7.82 -23.26
CA ARG A 275 4.66 -7.90 -24.59
C ARG A 275 4.26 -6.74 -25.49
N ASP A 276 3.81 -5.62 -24.91
CA ASP A 276 3.44 -4.39 -25.60
C ASP A 276 2.28 -4.58 -26.62
N ARG A 277 1.40 -5.57 -26.38
CA ARG A 277 0.24 -5.90 -27.24
C ARG A 277 -1.08 -5.43 -26.62
N ASP A 278 -1.14 -4.16 -26.19
CA ASP A 278 -2.30 -3.60 -25.47
C ASP A 278 -3.59 -3.60 -26.29
N VAL A 279 -3.50 -3.38 -27.60
CA VAL A 279 -4.66 -3.40 -28.51
C VAL A 279 -5.38 -4.75 -28.47
N GLU A 280 -4.64 -5.86 -28.32
CA GLU A 280 -5.19 -7.20 -28.21
C GLU A 280 -5.60 -7.54 -26.76
N ALA A 281 -4.94 -6.95 -25.77
CA ALA A 281 -5.24 -7.17 -24.35
C ALA A 281 -6.58 -6.56 -23.93
N ARG A 282 -6.88 -5.32 -24.38
CA ARG A 282 -8.04 -4.56 -23.90
C ARG A 282 -9.39 -5.24 -24.15
N PRO A 283 -9.70 -5.79 -25.34
CA PRO A 283 -10.99 -6.46 -25.55
C PRO A 283 -11.17 -7.66 -24.63
N LEU A 284 -10.10 -8.41 -24.35
CA LEU A 284 -10.15 -9.54 -23.41
C LEU A 284 -10.44 -9.06 -21.99
N LEU A 285 -9.81 -7.98 -21.56
CA LEU A 285 -10.02 -7.43 -20.22
C LEU A 285 -11.42 -6.79 -20.06
N ILE A 286 -11.96 -6.16 -21.11
CA ILE A 286 -13.35 -5.67 -21.14
C ILE A 286 -14.34 -6.84 -21.08
N ALA A 287 -14.07 -7.92 -21.81
CA ALA A 287 -14.90 -9.12 -21.83
C ALA A 287 -14.78 -9.95 -20.53
N ALA A 288 -13.64 -9.84 -19.83
CA ALA A 288 -13.44 -10.45 -18.53
C ALA A 288 -14.34 -9.74 -17.51
N SER A 289 -15.58 -10.19 -17.40
CA SER A 289 -16.48 -9.77 -16.34
C SER A 289 -16.49 -10.81 -15.24
N ILE A 290 -16.15 -10.40 -14.02
CA ILE A 290 -16.32 -11.27 -12.86
C ILE A 290 -17.63 -10.89 -12.19
N ASN A 291 -18.73 -11.48 -12.63
CA ASN A 291 -19.94 -11.52 -11.80
C ASN A 291 -19.67 -12.47 -10.64
N LEU A 292 -19.09 -11.90 -9.59
CA LEU A 292 -18.58 -12.61 -8.44
C LEU A 292 -19.75 -13.15 -7.60
N ASN A 293 -20.06 -14.44 -7.76
CA ASN A 293 -20.77 -15.17 -6.72
C ASN A 293 -19.92 -15.27 -5.43
N GLU A 294 -18.59 -15.10 -5.54
CA GLU A 294 -17.58 -14.99 -4.48
C GLU A 294 -16.45 -14.06 -4.96
N PRO A 295 -15.78 -13.28 -4.08
CA PRO A 295 -14.83 -12.21 -4.45
C PRO A 295 -13.64 -12.73 -5.27
N PRO A 296 -13.01 -11.86 -6.11
CA PRO A 296 -11.83 -12.29 -6.84
C PRO A 296 -10.77 -12.54 -5.77
N PRO A 297 -10.01 -13.65 -5.84
CA PRO A 297 -9.08 -13.95 -4.77
C PRO A 297 -8.08 -12.80 -4.59
N VAL A 298 -7.75 -12.08 -5.69
CA VAL A 298 -6.82 -10.94 -5.76
C VAL A 298 -7.46 -9.68 -6.36
N VAL A 299 -8.34 -9.03 -5.59
CA VAL A 299 -8.96 -7.73 -5.94
C VAL A 299 -7.92 -6.71 -6.45
N GLU A 300 -6.78 -6.59 -5.79
CA GLU A 300 -5.74 -5.63 -6.19
C GLU A 300 -5.14 -5.93 -7.55
N GLU A 301 -4.84 -7.20 -7.84
CA GLU A 301 -4.28 -7.60 -9.14
C GLU A 301 -5.29 -7.28 -10.26
N TRP A 302 -6.56 -7.59 -10.02
CA TRP A 302 -7.65 -7.30 -10.94
C TRP A 302 -7.73 -5.81 -11.29
N TRP A 303 -7.79 -4.96 -10.26
CA TRP A 303 -7.90 -3.53 -10.46
C TRP A 303 -6.62 -2.92 -11.04
N THR A 304 -5.45 -3.35 -10.59
CA THR A 304 -4.16 -2.80 -11.05
C THR A 304 -4.01 -2.94 -12.57
N GLU A 305 -4.32 -4.12 -13.12
CA GLU A 305 -4.25 -4.34 -14.57
C GLU A 305 -5.30 -3.50 -15.33
N ARG A 306 -6.53 -3.40 -14.80
CA ARG A 306 -7.59 -2.57 -15.39
C ARG A 306 -7.29 -1.08 -15.34
N ASN A 307 -6.75 -0.58 -14.23
CA ASN A 307 -6.36 0.82 -14.04
C ASN A 307 -5.23 1.19 -15.02
N TYR A 308 -4.21 0.33 -15.14
CA TYR A 308 -3.15 0.50 -16.13
C TYR A 308 -3.73 0.60 -17.55
N GLN A 309 -4.51 -0.38 -17.98
CA GLN A 309 -5.09 -0.41 -19.33
C GLN A 309 -6.04 0.75 -19.58
N THR A 310 -6.77 1.19 -18.54
CA THR A 310 -7.64 2.38 -18.62
C THR A 310 -6.82 3.63 -18.95
N ARG A 311 -5.71 3.85 -18.25
CA ARG A 311 -4.86 5.03 -18.44
C ARG A 311 -4.16 5.01 -19.80
N GLU A 312 -3.62 3.86 -20.20
CA GLU A 312 -3.04 3.69 -21.54
C GLU A 312 -4.09 3.90 -22.65
N ALA A 313 -5.33 3.44 -22.44
CA ALA A 313 -6.41 3.70 -23.38
C ALA A 313 -6.76 5.18 -23.47
N LEU A 314 -6.76 5.93 -22.36
CA LEU A 314 -6.94 7.39 -22.38
C LEU A 314 -5.82 8.10 -23.14
N ASP A 315 -4.57 7.72 -22.88
CA ASP A 315 -3.39 8.34 -23.50
C ASP A 315 -3.32 8.04 -25.00
N ALA A 316 -3.82 6.88 -25.42
CA ALA A 316 -4.02 6.52 -26.83
C ALA A 316 -5.30 7.12 -27.46
N GLY A 317 -6.07 7.95 -26.74
CA GLY A 317 -7.31 8.57 -27.24
C GLY A 317 -8.52 7.63 -27.33
N ASN A 318 -8.41 6.40 -26.85
CA ASN A 318 -9.48 5.39 -26.83
C ASN A 318 -10.42 5.57 -25.63
N VAL A 319 -10.99 6.77 -25.49
CA VAL A 319 -11.76 7.20 -24.31
C VAL A 319 -12.91 6.24 -23.97
N GLN A 320 -13.65 5.75 -24.97
CA GLN A 320 -14.79 4.87 -24.73
C GLN A 320 -14.33 3.51 -24.14
N GLN A 321 -13.21 2.96 -24.62
CA GLN A 321 -12.64 1.74 -24.06
C GLN A 321 -12.10 1.97 -22.64
N ALA A 322 -11.44 3.11 -22.40
CA ALA A 322 -10.99 3.49 -21.07
C ALA A 322 -12.15 3.54 -20.07
N TYR A 323 -13.26 4.19 -20.46
CA TYR A 323 -14.45 4.21 -19.62
C TYR A 323 -15.03 2.81 -19.38
N GLN A 324 -15.09 1.95 -20.40
CA GLN A 324 -15.56 0.56 -20.25
C GLN A 324 -14.70 -0.25 -19.27
N LEU A 325 -13.37 -0.11 -19.36
CA LEU A 325 -12.43 -0.78 -18.46
C LEU A 325 -12.58 -0.31 -17.00
N ALA A 326 -12.74 1.00 -16.80
CA ALA A 326 -12.91 1.58 -15.48
C ALA A 326 -14.30 1.30 -14.88
N ALA A 327 -15.37 1.52 -15.63
CA ALA A 327 -16.75 1.36 -15.16
C ALA A 327 -17.17 -0.11 -15.03
N GLY A 328 -16.67 -0.99 -15.90
CA GLY A 328 -16.89 -2.42 -15.85
C GLY A 328 -15.94 -3.15 -14.91
N HIS A 329 -15.56 -2.53 -13.79
CA HIS A 329 -14.56 -3.07 -12.85
C HIS A 329 -15.06 -4.28 -12.05
N ASP A 330 -16.38 -4.48 -11.94
CA ASP A 330 -17.04 -5.60 -11.24
C ASP A 330 -16.62 -5.81 -9.78
N LEU A 331 -16.15 -4.75 -9.13
CA LEU A 331 -15.76 -4.78 -7.72
C LEU A 331 -16.95 -4.42 -6.83
N ARG A 332 -17.06 -5.13 -5.72
CA ARG A 332 -18.02 -4.82 -4.65
C ARG A 332 -17.51 -3.65 -3.79
N LYS A 333 -18.43 -2.99 -3.07
CA LYS A 333 -18.10 -1.88 -2.17
C LYS A 333 -17.11 -2.26 -1.05
N ASP A 334 -17.13 -3.51 -0.59
CA ASP A 334 -16.23 -4.03 0.46
C ASP A 334 -14.81 -4.32 -0.05
N ALA A 335 -14.54 -4.16 -1.35
CA ALA A 335 -13.21 -4.28 -1.93
C ALA A 335 -12.26 -3.13 -1.57
N GLY A 336 -12.74 -2.09 -0.87
CA GLY A 336 -11.89 -1.03 -0.33
C GLY A 336 -11.29 -0.13 -1.41
N VAL A 337 -9.96 0.04 -1.38
CA VAL A 337 -9.23 1.00 -2.21
C VAL A 337 -9.44 0.78 -3.72
N PRO A 338 -9.33 -0.45 -4.26
CA PRO A 338 -9.66 -0.75 -5.65
C PRO A 338 -11.04 -0.26 -6.11
N TYR A 339 -12.08 -0.49 -5.31
CA TYR A 339 -13.42 -0.03 -5.62
C TYR A 339 -13.47 1.51 -5.68
N ALA A 340 -12.87 2.16 -4.69
CA ALA A 340 -12.82 3.61 -4.62
C ALA A 340 -12.08 4.24 -5.80
N GLU A 341 -10.94 3.68 -6.20
CA GLU A 341 -10.19 4.14 -7.36
C GLU A 341 -10.94 3.90 -8.67
N ALA A 342 -11.63 2.76 -8.80
CA ALA A 342 -12.40 2.42 -9.99
C ALA A 342 -13.59 3.36 -10.21
N GLU A 343 -14.40 3.55 -9.18
CA GLU A 343 -15.53 4.49 -9.24
C GLU A 343 -15.05 5.91 -9.50
N PHE A 344 -13.95 6.34 -8.86
CA PHE A 344 -13.37 7.64 -9.13
C PHE A 344 -12.95 7.80 -10.60
N LEU A 345 -12.14 6.86 -11.12
CA LEU A 345 -11.58 6.95 -12.46
C LEU A 345 -12.68 6.91 -13.52
N ALA A 346 -13.67 6.03 -13.35
CA ALA A 346 -14.83 5.96 -14.24
C ALA A 346 -15.63 7.28 -14.25
N GLY A 347 -15.92 7.85 -13.07
CA GLY A 347 -16.61 9.13 -12.96
C GLY A 347 -15.82 10.29 -13.57
N TRP A 348 -14.50 10.33 -13.33
CA TRP A 348 -13.61 11.36 -13.87
C TRP A 348 -13.53 11.30 -15.40
N ILE A 349 -13.41 10.10 -15.98
CA ILE A 349 -13.44 9.90 -17.45
C ILE A 349 -14.79 10.33 -18.04
N SER A 350 -15.90 9.90 -17.41
CA SER A 350 -17.25 10.28 -17.84
C SER A 350 -17.42 11.81 -17.87
N LEU A 351 -16.93 12.49 -16.83
CA LEU A 351 -17.05 13.94 -16.71
C LEU A 351 -16.17 14.69 -17.70
N ARG A 352 -14.89 14.32 -17.80
CA ARG A 352 -13.86 15.13 -18.49
C ARG A 352 -13.68 14.79 -19.95
N TYR A 353 -13.84 13.53 -20.31
CA TYR A 353 -13.56 13.08 -21.68
C TYR A 353 -14.83 12.72 -22.45
N LEU A 354 -15.86 12.19 -21.78
CA LEU A 354 -17.12 11.86 -22.43
C LEU A 354 -18.16 12.99 -22.36
N ASN A 355 -17.92 14.04 -21.57
CA ASN A 355 -18.86 15.14 -21.33
C ASN A 355 -20.24 14.64 -20.86
N LYS A 356 -20.24 13.59 -20.03
CA LYS A 356 -21.43 12.93 -19.46
C LYS A 356 -21.46 13.19 -17.95
N PRO A 357 -22.01 14.33 -17.51
CA PRO A 357 -21.99 14.71 -16.10
C PRO A 357 -22.91 13.86 -15.22
N ASP A 358 -24.02 13.34 -15.74
CA ASP A 358 -24.95 12.52 -14.93
C ASP A 358 -24.35 11.16 -14.53
N PRO A 359 -23.82 10.34 -15.46
CA PRO A 359 -23.12 9.10 -15.05
C PRO A 359 -21.90 9.38 -14.16
N ALA A 360 -21.20 10.50 -14.39
CA ALA A 360 -20.10 10.89 -13.53
C ALA A 360 -20.54 11.17 -12.10
N TYR A 361 -21.65 11.89 -11.93
CA TYR A 361 -22.25 12.17 -10.64
C TYR A 361 -22.61 10.87 -9.91
N ASP A 362 -23.22 9.91 -10.59
CA ASP A 362 -23.58 8.60 -10.02
C ASP A 362 -22.36 7.79 -9.57
N HIS A 363 -21.27 7.81 -10.35
CA HIS A 363 -19.99 7.21 -9.96
C HIS A 363 -19.43 7.85 -8.68
N PHE A 364 -19.46 9.19 -8.58
CA PHE A 364 -18.97 9.87 -7.38
C PHE A 364 -19.87 9.64 -6.15
N LEU A 365 -21.18 9.45 -6.32
CA LEU A 365 -22.06 9.05 -5.22
C LEU A 365 -21.83 7.59 -4.79
N ARG A 366 -21.58 6.68 -5.73
CA ARG A 366 -21.18 5.31 -5.42
C ARG A 366 -19.86 5.25 -4.68
N LEU A 367 -18.88 6.04 -5.11
CA LEU A 367 -17.62 6.24 -4.40
C LEU A 367 -17.87 6.71 -2.96
N ARG A 368 -18.68 7.77 -2.77
CA ARG A 368 -19.04 8.29 -1.43
C ARG A 368 -19.61 7.18 -0.55
N ASP A 369 -20.48 6.34 -1.08
CA ASP A 369 -21.14 5.27 -0.32
C ASP A 369 -20.23 4.07 -0.04
N GLY A 370 -19.09 3.95 -0.74
CA GLY A 370 -18.12 2.87 -0.58
C GLY A 370 -16.89 3.24 0.26
N VAL A 371 -16.76 4.49 0.69
CA VAL A 371 -15.60 5.00 1.44
C VAL A 371 -16.06 5.81 2.64
N THR A 372 -15.23 5.90 3.66
CA THR A 372 -15.51 6.82 4.77
C THR A 372 -14.30 7.63 5.24
N ALA A 373 -13.13 7.42 4.62
CA ALA A 373 -11.94 8.21 4.85
C ALA A 373 -12.30 9.66 4.58
N PRO A 374 -11.98 10.61 5.47
CA PRO A 374 -12.18 12.03 5.21
C PRO A 374 -11.67 12.45 3.84
N ILE A 375 -10.47 11.98 3.44
CA ILE A 375 -9.89 12.31 2.14
C ILE A 375 -10.72 11.79 0.96
N SER A 376 -11.24 10.56 1.05
CA SER A 376 -11.99 9.93 -0.04
C SER A 376 -13.43 10.42 -0.09
N VAL A 377 -14.06 10.65 1.07
CA VAL A 377 -15.39 11.25 1.18
C VAL A 377 -15.37 12.67 0.65
N ALA A 378 -14.38 13.48 1.04
CA ALA A 378 -14.22 14.84 0.53
C ALA A 378 -13.98 14.84 -0.99
N ARG A 379 -13.16 13.93 -1.51
CA ARG A 379 -12.95 13.76 -2.96
C ARG A 379 -14.26 13.42 -3.67
N ALA A 380 -15.01 12.45 -3.17
CA ALA A 380 -16.29 12.03 -3.74
C ALA A 380 -17.27 13.20 -3.83
N HIS A 381 -17.46 13.93 -2.73
CA HIS A 381 -18.33 15.10 -2.68
C HIS A 381 -17.82 16.24 -3.58
N TYR A 382 -16.52 16.56 -3.57
CA TYR A 382 -15.97 17.61 -4.42
C TYR A 382 -16.23 17.33 -5.90
N TRP A 383 -15.97 16.11 -6.36
CA TRP A 383 -16.14 15.73 -7.75
C TRP A 383 -17.61 15.55 -8.14
N ALA A 384 -18.47 15.09 -7.22
CA ALA A 384 -19.93 15.16 -7.41
C ALA A 384 -20.38 16.62 -7.58
N GLY A 385 -19.83 17.56 -6.82
CA GLY A 385 -20.05 18.99 -6.98
C GLY A 385 -19.66 19.50 -8.37
N ARG A 386 -18.48 19.12 -8.87
CA ARG A 386 -18.01 19.44 -10.23
C ARG A 386 -18.89 18.83 -11.31
N ALA A 387 -19.39 17.61 -11.12
CA ALA A 387 -20.29 16.96 -12.06
C ALA A 387 -21.67 17.64 -12.11
N ALA A 388 -22.25 17.96 -10.94
CA ALA A 388 -23.51 18.70 -10.84
C ALA A 388 -23.40 20.12 -11.43
N GLU A 389 -22.26 20.81 -11.22
CA GLU A 389 -21.97 22.11 -11.83
C GLU A 389 -21.99 22.01 -13.37
N LYS A 390 -21.30 20.99 -13.91
CA LYS A 390 -21.26 20.73 -15.36
C LYS A 390 -22.65 20.38 -15.94
N ALA A 391 -23.53 19.78 -15.14
CA ALA A 391 -24.93 19.51 -15.49
C ALA A 391 -25.87 20.72 -15.31
N GLY A 392 -25.37 21.88 -14.83
CA GLY A 392 -26.21 23.06 -14.55
C GLY A 392 -27.05 22.95 -13.28
N ARG A 393 -26.79 21.97 -12.40
CA ARG A 393 -27.52 21.73 -11.14
C ARG A 393 -26.91 22.51 -9.98
N THR A 394 -27.01 23.84 -10.02
CA THR A 394 -26.32 24.75 -9.07
C THR A 394 -26.59 24.43 -7.60
N ALA A 395 -27.84 24.19 -7.19
CA ALA A 395 -28.18 23.91 -5.80
C ALA A 395 -27.53 22.61 -5.30
N GLU A 396 -27.54 21.57 -6.13
CA GLU A 396 -26.92 20.28 -5.81
C GLU A 396 -25.40 20.41 -5.75
N SER A 397 -24.79 21.10 -6.72
CA SER A 397 -23.35 21.38 -6.73
C SER A 397 -22.89 22.08 -5.45
N GLN A 398 -23.58 23.15 -5.05
CA GLN A 398 -23.29 23.89 -3.83
C GLN A 398 -23.45 23.04 -2.57
N ASN A 399 -24.45 22.16 -2.52
CA ASN A 399 -24.61 21.23 -1.41
C ASN A 399 -23.43 20.23 -1.33
N GLN A 400 -23.02 19.66 -2.46
CA GLN A 400 -21.89 18.73 -2.51
C GLN A 400 -20.58 19.40 -2.08
N TYR A 401 -20.30 20.64 -2.51
CA TYR A 401 -19.12 21.37 -2.04
C TYR A 401 -19.17 21.66 -0.53
N LYS A 402 -20.34 22.03 0.02
CA LYS A 402 -20.48 22.20 1.48
C LYS A 402 -20.19 20.91 2.25
N LEU A 403 -20.65 19.76 1.75
CA LEU A 403 -20.37 18.46 2.35
C LEU A 403 -18.88 18.10 2.30
N ALA A 404 -18.20 18.38 1.19
CA ALA A 404 -16.75 18.21 1.10
C ALA A 404 -15.99 19.17 2.04
N ALA A 405 -16.44 20.42 2.17
CA ALA A 405 -15.81 21.45 3.01
C ALA A 405 -15.82 21.11 4.51
N ASN A 406 -16.66 20.18 4.96
CA ASN A 406 -16.65 19.66 6.34
C ASN A 406 -15.36 18.87 6.68
N PHE A 407 -14.49 18.62 5.70
CA PHE A 407 -13.19 17.96 5.89
C PHE A 407 -12.02 18.91 5.57
N PRO A 408 -11.85 20.02 6.33
CA PRO A 408 -10.88 21.09 6.03
C PRO A 408 -9.41 20.63 6.05
N MET A 409 -9.16 19.40 6.50
CA MET A 409 -7.83 18.81 6.62
C MET A 409 -7.43 17.94 5.43
N THR A 410 -8.25 17.98 4.38
CA THR A 410 -8.05 17.21 3.16
C THR A 410 -7.98 18.16 1.98
N TYR A 411 -7.17 17.84 0.99
CA TYR A 411 -6.99 18.61 -0.24
C TYR A 411 -8.33 18.97 -0.88
N TYR A 412 -9.21 17.98 -1.04
CA TYR A 412 -10.53 18.18 -1.65
C TYR A 412 -11.51 18.95 -0.75
N GLY A 413 -11.42 18.80 0.57
CA GLY A 413 -12.21 19.61 1.49
C GLY A 413 -11.76 21.07 1.50
N GLN A 414 -10.46 21.33 1.41
CA GLN A 414 -9.91 22.69 1.27
C GLN A 414 -10.32 23.32 -0.07
N LEU A 415 -10.23 22.58 -1.18
CA LEU A 415 -10.74 23.05 -2.47
C LEU A 415 -12.22 23.42 -2.39
N ALA A 416 -13.05 22.52 -1.84
CA ALA A 416 -14.47 22.77 -1.69
C ALA A 416 -14.77 23.97 -0.77
N ALA A 417 -14.06 24.10 0.35
CA ALA A 417 -14.17 25.24 1.26
C ALA A 417 -13.87 26.56 0.55
N SER A 418 -12.84 26.59 -0.31
CA SER A 418 -12.51 27.77 -1.11
C SER A 418 -13.49 28.06 -2.24
N VAL A 419 -14.28 27.08 -2.70
CA VAL A 419 -15.41 27.31 -3.61
C VAL A 419 -16.60 27.91 -2.87
N VAL A 420 -16.93 27.34 -1.69
CA VAL A 420 -18.06 27.79 -0.85
C VAL A 420 -17.82 29.19 -0.29
N ASN A 421 -16.60 29.48 0.16
CA ASN A 421 -16.20 30.79 0.68
C ASN A 421 -14.79 31.18 0.18
N PRO A 422 -14.69 31.83 -1.00
CA PRO A 422 -13.41 32.19 -1.61
C PRO A 422 -12.52 33.16 -0.81
N ARG A 423 -13.08 33.84 0.20
CA ARG A 423 -12.34 34.74 1.11
C ARG A 423 -12.32 34.20 2.55
N GLY A 424 -12.67 32.93 2.72
CA GLY A 424 -12.69 32.27 4.01
C GLY A 424 -11.31 31.95 4.54
N ASN A 425 -11.22 31.76 5.84
CA ASN A 425 -10.05 31.20 6.48
C ASN A 425 -10.13 29.67 6.50
N LEU A 426 -8.97 29.03 6.66
CA LEU A 426 -8.91 27.62 7.02
C LEU A 426 -9.26 27.46 8.50
N ASP A 427 -10.49 27.03 8.78
CA ASP A 427 -10.99 26.73 10.12
C ASP A 427 -10.64 25.29 10.51
N LEU A 428 -9.84 25.15 11.57
CA LEU A 428 -9.41 23.86 12.10
C LEU A 428 -10.30 23.45 13.28
N PRO A 429 -10.92 22.26 13.27
CA PRO A 429 -11.86 21.91 14.32
C PRO A 429 -11.19 21.89 15.71
N LEU A 430 -11.88 22.49 16.68
CA LEU A 430 -11.38 22.61 18.06
C LEU A 430 -11.19 21.24 18.72
N ALA A 431 -10.03 21.07 19.36
CA ALA A 431 -9.74 19.94 20.22
C ALA A 431 -10.59 19.97 21.50
N ARG A 432 -11.33 18.90 21.80
CA ARG A 432 -12.07 18.74 23.06
C ARG A 432 -11.58 17.49 23.78
N SER A 433 -11.26 17.63 25.08
CA SER A 433 -10.91 16.50 25.94
C SER A 433 -12.12 15.57 26.09
N THR A 434 -11.86 14.28 26.20
CA THR A 434 -12.83 13.27 26.61
C THR A 434 -12.56 12.86 28.09
N SER A 435 -13.28 11.87 28.62
CA SER A 435 -13.16 11.44 30.02
C SER A 435 -12.43 10.10 30.15
N SER A 436 -11.17 10.02 29.68
CA SER A 436 -10.37 8.79 29.77
C SER A 436 -9.40 8.80 30.96
N SER A 437 -9.31 7.69 31.71
CA SER A 437 -8.35 7.54 32.82
C SER A 437 -6.94 7.25 32.30
N LYS A 438 -6.00 8.17 32.56
CA LYS A 438 -4.59 8.03 32.16
C LYS A 438 -3.92 6.80 32.79
N GLN A 439 -4.16 6.55 34.07
CA GLN A 439 -3.52 5.42 34.76
C GLN A 439 -4.01 4.08 34.19
N ALA A 440 -5.33 3.91 34.07
CA ALA A 440 -5.90 2.68 33.52
C ALA A 440 -5.47 2.43 32.07
N PHE A 441 -5.22 3.49 31.30
CA PHE A 441 -4.66 3.38 29.95
C PHE A 441 -3.22 2.86 29.98
N MET A 442 -2.37 3.42 30.85
CA MET A 442 -0.96 3.01 30.99
C MET A 442 -0.79 1.59 31.56
N ASP A 443 -1.75 1.12 32.36
CA ASP A 443 -1.73 -0.21 32.98
C ASP A 443 -2.07 -1.35 31.99
N GLN A 444 -2.48 -1.04 30.75
CA GLN A 444 -2.79 -2.04 29.75
C GLN A 444 -1.53 -2.85 29.34
N SER A 445 -1.69 -4.16 29.16
CA SER A 445 -0.62 -5.07 28.72
C SER A 445 0.05 -4.60 27.42
N MET A 446 -0.72 -4.04 26.50
CA MET A 446 -0.25 -3.46 25.23
C MET A 446 0.76 -2.32 25.46
N MET A 447 0.51 -1.44 26.45
CA MET A 447 1.42 -0.32 26.76
C MET A 447 2.72 -0.83 27.36
N GLN A 448 2.64 -1.81 28.27
CA GLN A 448 3.80 -2.46 28.85
C GLN A 448 4.62 -3.24 27.81
N ALA A 449 3.95 -3.89 26.84
CA ALA A 449 4.60 -4.57 25.73
C ALA A 449 5.35 -3.57 24.83
N MET A 450 4.76 -2.42 24.53
CA MET A 450 5.43 -1.34 23.79
C MET A 450 6.64 -0.79 24.53
N GLN A 451 6.58 -0.66 25.85
CA GLN A 451 7.75 -0.29 26.66
C GLN A 451 8.87 -1.34 26.54
N ALA A 452 8.55 -2.63 26.70
CA ALA A 452 9.55 -3.71 26.56
C ALA A 452 10.17 -3.75 25.15
N LEU A 453 9.37 -3.49 24.11
CA LEU A 453 9.84 -3.39 22.73
C LEU A 453 10.77 -2.19 22.51
N ALA A 454 10.49 -1.05 23.16
CA ALA A 454 11.39 0.10 23.14
C ALA A 454 12.70 -0.20 23.87
N ASP A 455 12.64 -0.80 25.07
CA ASP A 455 13.80 -1.12 25.91
C ASP A 455 14.81 -2.01 25.15
N VAL A 456 14.34 -2.95 24.32
CA VAL A 456 15.17 -3.85 23.48
C VAL A 456 15.50 -3.29 22.09
N GLY A 457 15.01 -2.10 21.74
CA GLY A 457 15.26 -1.46 20.44
C GLY A 457 14.55 -2.12 19.26
N ALA A 458 13.42 -2.79 19.49
CA ALA A 458 12.63 -3.45 18.45
C ALA A 458 11.57 -2.51 17.84
N GLU A 459 12.04 -1.45 17.16
CA GLU A 459 11.19 -0.36 16.66
C GLU A 459 10.12 -0.81 15.66
N GLY A 460 10.44 -1.75 14.76
CA GLY A 460 9.46 -2.30 13.80
C GLY A 460 8.29 -3.01 14.49
N LEU A 461 8.56 -3.73 15.58
CA LEU A 461 7.52 -4.37 16.39
C LEU A 461 6.75 -3.34 17.22
N LEU A 462 7.44 -2.34 17.81
CA LEU A 462 6.79 -1.23 18.50
C LEU A 462 5.80 -0.50 17.57
N ARG A 463 6.21 -0.25 16.32
CA ARG A 463 5.33 0.31 15.28
C ARG A 463 4.09 -0.55 15.06
N THR A 464 4.26 -1.88 14.98
CA THR A 464 3.15 -2.83 14.80
C THR A 464 2.14 -2.71 15.95
N PHE A 465 2.62 -2.68 17.20
CA PHE A 465 1.77 -2.54 18.38
C PHE A 465 1.08 -1.16 18.46
N ALA A 466 1.84 -0.09 18.25
CA ALA A 466 1.31 1.28 18.31
C ALA A 466 0.22 1.54 17.27
N LEU A 467 0.40 1.04 16.04
CA LEU A 467 -0.61 1.16 14.99
C LEU A 467 -1.85 0.31 15.30
N ALA A 468 -1.67 -0.93 15.75
CA ALA A 468 -2.80 -1.79 16.12
C ALA A 468 -3.64 -1.19 17.26
N ALA A 469 -2.99 -0.62 18.28
CA ALA A 469 -3.68 0.10 19.35
C ALA A 469 -4.53 1.26 18.81
N ALA A 470 -3.94 2.09 17.93
CA ALA A 470 -4.62 3.22 17.31
C ALA A 470 -5.83 2.83 16.44
N GLU A 471 -5.82 1.65 15.81
CA GLU A 471 -6.97 1.12 15.07
C GLU A 471 -8.16 0.82 15.98
N GLY A 472 -7.93 0.52 17.26
CA GLY A 472 -8.99 0.32 18.26
C GLY A 472 -9.57 1.61 18.85
N PHE A 473 -8.88 2.75 18.71
CA PHE A 473 -9.27 3.99 19.39
C PHE A 473 -10.48 4.67 18.75
N THR A 474 -11.41 5.15 19.55
CA THR A 474 -12.50 6.03 19.11
C THR A 474 -12.39 7.42 19.71
N ASP A 475 -11.66 7.54 20.82
CA ASP A 475 -11.64 8.74 21.63
C ASP A 475 -10.34 9.51 21.43
N ARG A 476 -10.45 10.84 21.42
CA ARG A 476 -9.30 11.74 21.24
C ARG A 476 -8.21 11.49 22.28
N ASP A 477 -8.60 11.30 23.55
CA ASP A 477 -7.60 11.19 24.62
C ASP A 477 -6.76 9.93 24.51
N GLN A 478 -7.27 8.85 23.92
CA GLN A 478 -6.47 7.65 23.66
C GLN A 478 -5.31 7.95 22.71
N PHE A 479 -5.57 8.72 21.65
CA PHE A 479 -4.51 9.21 20.76
C PHE A 479 -3.54 10.14 21.51
N VAL A 480 -4.03 11.08 22.32
CA VAL A 480 -3.17 11.99 23.09
C VAL A 480 -2.27 11.22 24.07
N MET A 481 -2.82 10.23 24.78
CA MET A 481 -2.06 9.41 25.73
C MET A 481 -1.01 8.57 25.02
N LEU A 482 -1.37 7.86 23.94
CA LEU A 482 -0.40 7.04 23.19
C LEU A 482 0.68 7.89 22.53
N THR A 483 0.33 9.03 21.94
CA THR A 483 1.33 9.93 21.35
C THR A 483 2.26 10.55 22.39
N THR A 484 1.74 10.87 23.58
CA THR A 484 2.57 11.34 24.71
C THR A 484 3.51 10.26 25.19
N PHE A 485 3.02 9.03 25.34
CA PHE A 485 3.83 7.87 25.71
C PHE A 485 4.95 7.61 24.71
N LEU A 486 4.63 7.54 23.40
CA LEU A 486 5.63 7.32 22.35
C LEU A 486 6.68 8.43 22.30
N ARG A 487 6.31 9.70 22.53
CA ARG A 487 7.29 10.79 22.68
C ARG A 487 8.21 10.58 23.89
N GLY A 488 7.68 10.07 25.00
CA GLY A 488 8.46 9.68 26.18
C GLY A 488 9.46 8.55 25.91
N LEU A 489 9.14 7.66 24.97
CA LEU A 489 10.04 6.62 24.46
C LEU A 489 11.03 7.13 23.40
N ASN A 490 11.10 8.44 23.17
CA ASN A 490 11.87 9.05 22.10
C ASN A 490 11.47 8.55 20.69
N GLN A 491 10.16 8.33 20.48
CA GLN A 491 9.56 7.89 19.21
C GLN A 491 8.58 8.94 18.63
N PRO A 492 9.03 10.18 18.34
CA PRO A 492 8.14 11.25 17.87
C PRO A 492 7.52 10.99 16.49
N ALA A 493 8.25 10.33 15.59
CA ALA A 493 7.72 9.95 14.27
C ALA A 493 6.59 8.92 14.40
N MET A 494 6.75 7.94 15.31
CA MET A 494 5.69 6.98 15.62
C MET A 494 4.48 7.67 16.28
N ALA A 495 4.71 8.64 17.17
CA ALA A 495 3.63 9.46 17.72
C ALA A 495 2.85 10.20 16.61
N LEU A 496 3.53 10.78 15.63
CA LEU A 496 2.87 11.41 14.48
C LEU A 496 2.07 10.38 13.65
N ARG A 497 2.62 9.19 13.39
CA ARG A 497 1.89 8.11 12.70
C ARG A 497 0.60 7.72 13.43
N VAL A 498 0.62 7.62 14.75
CA VAL A 498 -0.57 7.38 15.58
C VAL A 498 -1.57 8.54 15.46
N ALA A 499 -1.11 9.78 15.57
CA ALA A 499 -1.99 10.95 15.40
C ALA A 499 -2.64 11.00 14.01
N LYS A 500 -1.91 10.63 12.95
CA LYS A 500 -2.45 10.53 11.59
C LYS A 500 -3.58 9.51 11.48
N ARG A 501 -3.55 8.41 12.26
CA ARG A 501 -4.68 7.48 12.35
C ARG A 501 -5.93 8.17 12.91
N GLY A 502 -5.80 9.02 13.93
CA GLY A 502 -6.93 9.81 14.43
C GLY A 502 -7.50 10.76 13.37
N LEU A 503 -6.65 11.46 12.60
CA LEU A 503 -7.10 12.34 11.50
C LEU A 503 -7.93 11.60 10.47
N GLN A 504 -7.41 10.46 10.05
CA GLN A 504 -8.09 9.65 9.08
C GLN A 504 -9.42 9.10 9.69
N LYS A 505 -9.57 9.02 11.04
CA LYS A 505 -10.81 8.60 11.76
C LYS A 505 -11.80 9.74 11.90
N ASN A 506 -11.46 10.90 11.33
CA ASN A 506 -12.19 12.13 11.56
C ASN A 506 -12.25 12.51 13.06
N VAL A 507 -11.27 12.07 13.85
CA VAL A 507 -11.10 12.46 15.25
C VAL A 507 -10.29 13.76 15.27
N ALA A 508 -10.72 14.73 16.08
CA ALA A 508 -10.08 16.04 16.20
C ALA A 508 -8.74 15.97 16.97
N VAL A 509 -7.71 15.41 16.33
CA VAL A 509 -6.32 15.27 16.84
C VAL A 509 -5.34 16.18 16.09
N TYR A 510 -5.84 17.26 15.48
CA TYR A 510 -5.06 18.15 14.62
C TYR A 510 -3.85 18.76 15.34
N ASP A 511 -4.03 19.12 16.61
CA ASP A 511 -3.01 19.72 17.46
C ASP A 511 -1.81 18.80 17.72
N ILE A 512 -2.02 17.48 17.72
CA ILE A 512 -0.94 16.49 17.90
C ILE A 512 -0.45 15.89 16.57
N ALA A 513 -1.17 16.08 15.46
CA ALA A 513 -0.88 15.52 14.15
C ALA A 513 -0.08 16.45 13.20
N TYR A 514 0.23 17.67 13.64
CA TYR A 514 1.03 18.67 12.92
C TYR A 514 2.13 19.24 13.82
N PRO A 515 3.14 18.42 14.19
CA PRO A 515 4.26 18.91 14.97
C PRO A 515 5.03 19.97 14.17
N THR A 516 5.63 20.92 14.89
CA THR A 516 6.54 21.92 14.36
C THR A 516 7.98 21.60 14.79
N MET A 517 8.94 22.11 14.02
CA MET A 517 10.36 22.07 14.37
C MET A 517 11.01 23.39 13.98
N SER A 518 12.18 23.68 14.56
CA SER A 518 12.97 24.83 14.14
C SER A 518 13.54 24.58 12.74
N VAL A 519 13.16 25.42 11.77
CA VAL A 519 13.74 25.41 10.42
C VAL A 519 14.97 26.32 10.44
N PRO A 520 16.17 25.82 10.07
CA PRO A 520 17.38 26.63 10.10
C PRO A 520 17.31 27.77 9.08
N ALA A 521 17.93 28.91 9.38
CA ALA A 521 17.99 30.04 8.43
C ALA A 521 18.68 29.59 7.12
N TYR A 522 18.01 29.78 5.97
CA TYR A 522 18.51 29.33 4.66
C TYR A 522 19.81 30.06 4.28
N ARG A 523 20.83 29.28 3.89
CA ARG A 523 22.17 29.80 3.51
C ARG A 523 22.56 29.55 2.06
N GLY A 524 21.70 28.88 1.29
CA GLY A 524 21.95 28.62 -0.13
C GLY A 524 21.69 29.84 -1.01
N ASN A 525 22.14 29.76 -2.26
CA ASN A 525 21.79 30.74 -3.29
C ASN A 525 20.28 30.68 -3.64
N GLY A 526 19.72 31.79 -4.13
CA GLY A 526 18.32 31.86 -4.58
C GLY A 526 17.31 32.20 -3.48
N THR A 527 16.03 32.16 -3.82
CA THR A 527 14.94 32.50 -2.88
C THR A 527 14.66 31.32 -1.97
N PRO A 528 14.62 31.49 -0.63
CA PRO A 528 14.26 30.40 0.27
C PRO A 528 12.82 29.93 -0.01
N PRO A 529 12.56 28.62 0.00
CA PRO A 529 11.18 28.13 -0.05
C PRO A 529 10.42 28.55 1.20
N GLU A 530 9.11 28.66 1.08
CA GLU A 530 8.22 29.00 2.19
C GLU A 530 8.32 27.97 3.32
N THR A 531 8.45 28.42 4.58
CA THR A 531 8.56 27.54 5.76
C THR A 531 7.42 26.53 5.86
N ALA A 532 6.18 26.93 5.56
CA ALA A 532 5.03 26.03 5.60
C ALA A 532 5.13 24.91 4.54
N LEU A 533 5.67 25.20 3.35
CA LEU A 533 5.93 24.20 2.31
C LEU A 533 7.03 23.23 2.76
N VAL A 534 8.11 23.74 3.36
CA VAL A 534 9.22 22.92 3.88
C VAL A 534 8.73 21.96 4.97
N LEU A 535 7.92 22.44 5.93
CA LEU A 535 7.33 21.58 6.96
C LEU A 535 6.32 20.58 6.37
N GLY A 536 5.52 21.01 5.38
CA GLY A 536 4.58 20.15 4.67
C GLY A 536 5.26 19.01 3.92
N LEU A 537 6.39 19.28 3.26
CA LEU A 537 7.26 18.30 2.63
C LEU A 537 7.91 17.39 3.68
N THR A 538 8.55 17.95 4.71
CA THR A 538 9.22 17.17 5.78
C THR A 538 8.26 16.19 6.45
N ARG A 539 7.03 16.63 6.72
CA ARG A 539 5.97 15.77 7.27
C ARG A 539 5.62 14.61 6.35
N GLN A 540 5.60 14.84 5.04
CA GLN A 540 5.25 13.83 4.05
C GLN A 540 6.42 12.87 3.78
N GLU A 541 7.66 13.36 3.81
CA GLU A 541 8.87 12.58 3.51
C GLU A 541 9.29 11.65 4.65
N SER A 542 9.39 12.17 5.88
CA SER A 542 9.98 11.43 6.99
C SER A 542 9.10 11.37 8.23
N GLU A 543 7.98 12.09 8.24
CA GLU A 543 7.19 12.31 9.45
C GLU A 543 8.05 12.89 10.59
N PHE A 544 9.01 13.74 10.21
CA PHE A 544 10.01 14.36 11.10
C PHE A 544 11.02 13.39 11.73
N ASP A 545 11.15 12.19 11.19
CA ASP A 545 12.23 11.28 11.57
C ASP A 545 13.54 11.66 10.86
N HIS A 546 14.49 12.20 11.61
CA HIS A 546 15.80 12.58 11.07
C HIS A 546 16.70 11.37 10.78
N GLU A 547 16.37 10.20 11.30
CA GLU A 547 17.10 8.95 11.04
C GLU A 547 16.48 8.14 9.90
N ALA A 548 15.37 8.60 9.31
CA ALA A 548 14.66 7.90 8.25
C ALA A 548 15.58 7.55 7.08
N MET A 549 15.57 6.28 6.68
CA MET A 549 16.24 5.78 5.49
C MET A 549 15.26 4.98 4.64
N SER A 550 15.11 5.33 3.37
CA SER A 550 14.33 4.52 2.44
C SER A 550 15.13 3.32 1.93
N SER A 551 14.44 2.30 1.42
CA SER A 551 15.04 1.12 0.79
C SER A 551 15.95 1.47 -0.39
N VAL A 552 15.63 2.54 -1.12
CA VAL A 552 16.43 3.05 -2.25
C VAL A 552 17.54 4.02 -1.82
N GLY A 553 17.64 4.32 -0.52
CA GLY A 553 18.76 5.05 0.06
C GLY A 553 18.56 6.56 0.24
N ALA A 554 17.33 7.06 0.18
CA ALA A 554 16.98 8.43 0.59
C ALA A 554 17.13 8.59 2.11
N ARG A 555 17.53 9.78 2.59
CA ARG A 555 17.98 9.97 3.99
C ARG A 555 17.42 11.23 4.66
N GLY A 556 17.11 11.08 5.94
CA GLY A 556 16.78 12.14 6.88
C GLY A 556 15.44 12.84 6.64
N LEU A 557 15.31 14.02 7.24
CA LEU A 557 14.04 14.75 7.36
C LEU A 557 13.31 15.01 6.04
N MET A 558 14.06 15.39 5.01
CA MET A 558 13.52 15.67 3.68
C MET A 558 13.86 14.55 2.67
N GLN A 559 14.25 13.36 3.14
CA GLN A 559 14.51 12.18 2.30
C GLN A 559 15.35 12.47 1.04
N LEU A 560 16.52 13.08 1.23
CA LEU A 560 17.39 13.38 0.11
C LEU A 560 18.18 12.14 -0.33
N MET A 561 18.23 11.92 -1.65
CA MET A 561 19.19 11.00 -2.24
C MET A 561 20.61 11.57 -2.13
N PRO A 562 21.63 10.77 -1.76
CA PRO A 562 23.01 11.25 -1.65
C PRO A 562 23.55 11.90 -2.93
N ALA A 563 23.13 11.39 -4.11
CA ALA A 563 23.50 11.98 -5.39
C ALA A 563 22.92 13.39 -5.59
N THR A 564 21.62 13.57 -5.28
CA THR A 564 20.94 14.87 -5.31
C THR A 564 21.59 15.84 -4.33
N ALA A 565 21.79 15.40 -3.08
CA ALA A 565 22.46 16.20 -2.05
C ALA A 565 23.84 16.70 -2.49
N LYS A 566 24.66 15.85 -3.14
CA LYS A 566 25.98 16.23 -3.64
C LYS A 566 25.93 17.29 -4.73
N LEU A 567 24.97 17.20 -5.66
CA LEU A 567 24.79 18.19 -6.72
C LEU A 567 24.30 19.52 -6.15
N THR A 568 23.28 19.49 -5.29
CA THR A 568 22.75 20.68 -4.60
C THR A 568 23.81 21.35 -3.72
N ALA A 569 24.57 20.58 -2.95
CA ALA A 569 25.66 21.10 -2.12
C ALA A 569 26.67 21.91 -2.92
N ARG A 570 27.10 21.39 -4.08
CA ARG A 570 28.03 22.07 -4.98
C ARG A 570 27.43 23.35 -5.57
N ARG A 571 26.15 23.33 -5.97
CA ARG A 571 25.48 24.48 -6.59
C ARG A 571 25.26 25.63 -5.62
N HIS A 572 24.98 25.33 -4.35
CA HIS A 572 24.66 26.31 -3.32
C HIS A 572 25.83 26.59 -2.35
N GLY A 573 26.99 25.97 -2.54
CA GLY A 573 28.15 26.15 -1.64
C GLY A 573 27.92 25.63 -0.22
N ILE A 574 27.10 24.60 -0.05
CA ILE A 574 26.79 23.99 1.25
C ILE A 574 27.77 22.84 1.51
N ASN A 575 28.34 22.78 2.71
CA ASN A 575 29.24 21.70 3.09
C ASN A 575 28.50 20.36 3.16
N TYR A 576 28.97 19.38 2.40
CA TYR A 576 28.44 18.02 2.36
C TYR A 576 29.55 17.07 1.90
N GLY A 577 29.98 16.15 2.78
CA GLY A 577 31.11 15.26 2.53
C GLY A 577 30.73 13.78 2.56
N ASP A 578 29.85 13.40 3.50
CA ASP A 578 29.44 12.02 3.71
C ASP A 578 27.91 11.86 3.63
N LYS A 579 27.43 10.71 3.16
CA LYS A 579 25.99 10.43 3.06
C LYS A 579 25.28 10.46 4.42
N ASN A 580 25.97 10.16 5.51
CA ASN A 580 25.44 10.21 6.87
C ASN A 580 25.30 11.66 7.38
N ASP A 581 25.91 12.66 6.75
CA ASP A 581 25.64 14.07 7.04
C ASP A 581 24.15 14.38 6.83
N LEU A 582 23.46 13.63 5.96
CA LEU A 582 22.01 13.76 5.74
C LEU A 582 21.15 13.29 6.92
N LEU A 583 21.72 12.58 7.90
CA LEU A 583 21.01 12.27 9.15
C LEU A 583 21.11 13.43 10.15
N THR A 584 21.98 14.41 9.91
CA THR A 584 22.04 15.64 10.72
C THR A 584 20.92 16.59 10.29
N PRO A 585 19.95 16.92 11.17
CA PRO A 585 18.77 17.71 10.82
C PRO A 585 19.08 19.01 10.08
N SER A 586 20.05 19.78 10.57
CA SER A 586 20.38 21.10 10.01
C SER A 586 20.97 21.00 8.60
N VAL A 587 21.86 20.03 8.34
CA VAL A 587 22.46 19.81 7.02
C VAL A 587 21.40 19.32 6.04
N ASN A 588 20.58 18.35 6.46
CA ASN A 588 19.50 17.80 5.64
C ASN A 588 18.51 18.89 5.20
N MET A 589 18.05 19.71 6.14
CA MET A 589 17.10 20.78 5.83
C MET A 589 17.72 21.88 4.96
N GLN A 590 18.99 22.25 5.15
CA GLN A 590 19.66 23.23 4.27
C GLN A 590 19.71 22.73 2.82
N LEU A 591 20.15 21.49 2.61
CA LEU A 591 20.20 20.88 1.27
C LEU A 591 18.80 20.66 0.70
N GLY A 592 17.83 20.29 1.53
CA GLY A 592 16.46 20.05 1.11
C GLY A 592 15.78 21.33 0.67
N MET A 593 15.91 22.41 1.45
CA MET A 593 15.43 23.74 1.08
C MET A 593 16.10 24.25 -0.20
N ALA A 594 17.42 24.04 -0.36
CA ALA A 594 18.13 24.41 -1.57
C ALA A 594 17.60 23.65 -2.80
N HIS A 595 17.36 22.34 -2.66
CA HIS A 595 16.79 21.56 -3.75
C HIS A 595 15.37 22.00 -4.11
N VAL A 596 14.52 22.31 -3.13
CA VAL A 596 13.17 22.85 -3.38
C VAL A 596 13.25 24.23 -4.03
N SER A 597 14.20 25.08 -3.63
CA SER A 597 14.46 26.38 -4.25
C SER A 597 14.81 26.24 -5.73
N ASP A 598 15.71 25.30 -6.07
CA ASP A 598 16.06 24.96 -7.45
C ASP A 598 14.83 24.53 -8.26
N LEU A 599 14.02 23.60 -7.72
CA LEU A 599 12.81 23.12 -8.43
C LEU A 599 11.78 24.24 -8.65
N LEU A 600 11.56 25.08 -7.64
CA LEU A 600 10.68 26.23 -7.77
C LEU A 600 11.19 27.20 -8.83
N SER A 601 12.50 27.47 -8.87
CA SER A 601 13.10 28.31 -9.91
C SER A 601 12.94 27.71 -11.31
N ASP A 602 13.32 26.44 -11.47
CA ASP A 602 13.34 25.73 -12.76
C ASP A 602 11.92 25.50 -13.33
N LEU A 603 10.89 25.46 -12.47
CA LEU A 603 9.50 25.23 -12.84
C LEU A 603 8.63 26.49 -12.74
N GLY A 604 9.26 27.68 -12.76
CA GLY A 604 8.58 28.97 -12.85
C GLY A 604 7.77 29.36 -11.61
N GLY A 605 8.10 28.79 -10.46
CA GLY A 605 7.44 29.00 -9.17
C GLY A 605 6.23 28.09 -8.94
N SER A 606 5.95 27.14 -9.83
CA SER A 606 4.80 26.25 -9.69
C SER A 606 4.99 25.27 -8.53
N TYR A 607 4.13 25.37 -7.52
CA TYR A 607 4.15 24.44 -6.38
C TYR A 607 3.84 23.02 -6.83
N VAL A 608 2.79 22.82 -7.63
CA VAL A 608 2.37 21.49 -8.10
C VAL A 608 3.50 20.78 -8.85
N LEU A 609 4.09 21.43 -9.85
CA LEU A 609 5.17 20.82 -10.63
C LEU A 609 6.42 20.57 -9.78
N SER A 610 6.76 21.49 -8.87
CA SER A 610 7.94 21.35 -8.01
C SER A 610 7.79 20.21 -7.02
N ILE A 611 6.62 20.10 -6.38
CA ILE A 611 6.29 19.00 -5.45
C ILE A 611 6.27 17.67 -6.20
N ALA A 612 5.65 17.62 -7.38
CA ALA A 612 5.65 16.42 -8.21
C ALA A 612 7.07 16.04 -8.65
N SER A 613 7.90 17.03 -9.01
CA SER A 613 9.30 16.82 -9.41
C SER A 613 10.17 16.36 -8.25
N TYR A 614 9.90 16.80 -7.03
CA TYR A 614 10.62 16.36 -5.83
C TYR A 614 10.46 14.84 -5.64
N ASN A 615 9.23 14.34 -5.78
CA ASN A 615 8.92 12.92 -5.60
C ASN A 615 9.26 12.06 -6.84
N ALA A 616 8.90 12.51 -8.03
CA ALA A 616 8.96 11.70 -9.25
C ALA A 616 10.17 12.00 -10.14
N GLY A 617 10.89 13.10 -9.88
CA GLY A 617 11.98 13.61 -10.70
C GLY A 617 11.49 14.47 -11.88
N GLN A 618 12.27 15.50 -12.21
CA GLN A 618 11.92 16.50 -13.23
C GLN A 618 11.71 15.91 -14.63
N GLY A 619 12.47 14.86 -14.98
CA GLY A 619 12.33 14.19 -16.28
C GLY A 619 10.91 13.63 -16.51
N ARG A 620 10.28 13.09 -15.46
CA ARG A 620 8.89 12.61 -15.55
C ARG A 620 7.91 13.75 -15.66
N ILE A 621 8.15 14.86 -14.96
CA ILE A 621 7.30 16.05 -15.06
C ILE A 621 7.35 16.61 -16.48
N ASN A 622 8.54 16.71 -17.07
CA ASN A 622 8.71 17.12 -18.46
C ASN A 622 7.97 16.19 -19.43
N GLN A 623 8.03 14.87 -19.21
CA GLN A 623 7.26 13.90 -19.99
C GLN A 623 5.75 14.14 -19.85
N TRP A 624 5.22 14.24 -18.63
CA TRP A 624 3.78 14.44 -18.40
C TRP A 624 3.29 15.79 -18.91
N VAL A 625 4.09 16.85 -18.80
CA VAL A 625 3.81 18.14 -19.43
C VAL A 625 3.77 18.00 -20.96
N SER A 626 4.70 17.26 -21.56
CA SER A 626 4.69 17.00 -23.00
C SER A 626 3.48 16.15 -23.45
N THR A 627 3.05 15.17 -22.64
CA THR A 627 1.96 14.26 -22.99
C THR A 627 0.59 14.86 -22.71
N TYR A 628 0.43 15.59 -21.61
CA TYR A 628 -0.87 16.07 -21.12
C TYR A 628 -1.09 17.57 -21.32
N GLY A 629 -0.07 18.30 -21.78
CA GLY A 629 -0.04 19.76 -21.84
C GLY A 629 0.54 20.37 -20.57
N ASP A 630 1.08 21.59 -20.70
CA ASP A 630 1.61 22.35 -19.57
C ASP A 630 0.45 22.92 -18.72
N PRO A 631 0.30 22.49 -17.45
CA PRO A 631 -0.80 22.93 -16.61
C PRO A 631 -0.67 24.39 -16.15
N ARG A 632 0.44 25.06 -16.46
CA ARG A 632 0.65 26.50 -16.23
C ARG A 632 0.02 27.36 -17.34
N ALA A 633 -0.42 26.77 -18.45
CA ALA A 633 -1.13 27.48 -19.49
C ALA A 633 -2.49 28.01 -18.99
N THR A 634 -2.94 29.15 -19.52
CA THR A 634 -4.10 29.90 -18.99
C THR A 634 -5.43 29.12 -19.01
N ASN A 635 -5.58 28.14 -19.89
CA ASN A 635 -6.79 27.34 -20.08
C ASN A 635 -6.71 25.93 -19.46
N ALA A 636 -5.61 25.56 -18.80
CA ALA A 636 -5.48 24.24 -18.19
C ALA A 636 -6.11 24.21 -16.78
N ASP A 637 -6.81 23.12 -16.45
CA ASP A 637 -7.24 22.85 -15.07
C ASP A 637 -6.16 22.04 -14.35
N MET A 638 -5.46 22.69 -13.42
CA MET A 638 -4.42 22.07 -12.60
C MET A 638 -4.94 20.87 -11.79
N ILE A 639 -6.20 20.88 -11.36
CA ILE A 639 -6.80 19.77 -10.59
C ILE A 639 -6.95 18.54 -11.48
N ASP A 640 -7.40 18.73 -12.72
CA ASP A 640 -7.45 17.64 -13.71
C ASP A 640 -6.05 17.14 -14.08
N TRP A 641 -5.06 18.04 -14.21
CA TRP A 641 -3.69 17.64 -14.49
C TRP A 641 -3.09 16.78 -13.37
N ILE A 642 -3.34 17.13 -12.10
CA ILE A 642 -2.94 16.30 -10.95
C ILE A 642 -3.57 14.90 -11.06
N GLU A 643 -4.85 14.81 -11.42
CA GLU A 643 -5.55 13.52 -11.58
C GLU A 643 -5.02 12.68 -12.76
N ARG A 644 -4.40 13.32 -13.76
CA ARG A 644 -3.71 12.65 -14.87
C ARG A 644 -2.38 12.01 -14.49
N ILE A 645 -1.70 12.46 -13.44
CA ILE A 645 -0.41 11.89 -13.01
C ILE A 645 -0.55 10.37 -12.91
N PRO A 646 0.18 9.54 -13.68
CA PRO A 646 -0.08 8.09 -13.74
C PRO A 646 0.19 7.37 -12.42
N PHE A 647 1.16 7.86 -11.65
CA PHE A 647 1.54 7.27 -10.38
C PHE A 647 0.61 7.75 -9.27
N SER A 648 -0.16 6.82 -8.71
CA SER A 648 -1.07 7.09 -7.58
C SER A 648 -0.32 7.69 -6.39
N GLU A 649 0.90 7.19 -6.12
CA GLU A 649 1.78 7.72 -5.09
C GLU A 649 2.09 9.22 -5.31
N THR A 650 2.63 9.58 -6.48
CA THR A 650 2.97 10.98 -6.78
C THR A 650 1.74 11.88 -6.78
N ARG A 651 0.61 11.41 -7.30
CA ARG A 651 -0.66 12.16 -7.25
C ARG A 651 -1.07 12.47 -5.81
N ASN A 652 -1.09 11.43 -4.96
CA ASN A 652 -1.43 11.58 -3.55
C ASN A 652 -0.40 12.48 -2.84
N TYR A 653 0.89 12.32 -3.13
CA TYR A 653 1.97 13.13 -2.57
C TYR A 653 1.75 14.62 -2.84
N VAL A 654 1.43 15.00 -4.08
CA VAL A 654 1.13 16.39 -4.45
C VAL A 654 -0.05 16.94 -3.64
N GLN A 655 -1.15 16.19 -3.57
CA GLN A 655 -2.35 16.58 -2.81
C GLN A 655 -2.03 16.74 -1.32
N ARG A 656 -1.27 15.81 -0.72
CA ARG A 656 -0.85 15.82 0.69
C ARG A 656 0.07 16.99 1.03
N VAL A 657 1.03 17.32 0.18
CA VAL A 657 1.95 18.43 0.47
C VAL A 657 1.22 19.78 0.34
N ILE A 658 0.32 19.93 -0.63
CA ILE A 658 -0.47 21.16 -0.79
C ILE A 658 -1.43 21.36 0.38
N GLU A 659 -2.16 20.32 0.81
CA GLU A 659 -3.05 20.42 1.98
C GLU A 659 -2.25 20.71 3.26
N ASN A 660 -1.10 20.04 3.45
CA ASN A 660 -0.23 20.26 4.60
C ASN A 660 0.32 21.69 4.62
N THR A 661 0.62 22.27 3.45
CA THR A 661 1.13 23.64 3.35
C THR A 661 0.11 24.64 3.90
N GLN A 662 -1.18 24.49 3.60
CA GLN A 662 -2.22 25.37 4.17
C GLN A 662 -2.31 25.22 5.69
N ILE A 663 -2.24 23.98 6.18
CA ILE A 663 -2.35 23.68 7.60
C ILE A 663 -1.14 24.25 8.35
N TYR A 664 0.07 24.09 7.83
CA TYR A 664 1.26 24.65 8.46
C TYR A 664 1.26 26.18 8.45
N ARG A 665 0.62 26.86 7.49
CA ARG A 665 0.41 28.32 7.58
C ARG A 665 -0.45 28.69 8.80
N ASN A 666 -1.53 27.94 9.06
CA ASN A 666 -2.38 28.14 10.24
C ASN A 666 -1.59 27.85 11.54
N VAL A 667 -0.93 26.68 11.61
CA VAL A 667 -0.14 26.24 12.77
C VAL A 667 0.98 27.23 13.11
N LEU A 668 1.73 27.71 12.10
CA LEU A 668 2.81 28.68 12.31
C LEU A 668 2.29 30.06 12.71
N ALA A 669 1.10 30.45 12.25
CA ALA A 669 0.47 31.72 12.64
C ALA A 669 -0.16 31.65 14.04
N GLY A 670 -0.45 30.46 14.56
CA GLY A 670 -1.16 30.26 15.84
C GLY A 670 -2.61 30.74 15.82
N ARG A 671 -3.19 30.91 14.63
CA ARG A 671 -4.55 31.42 14.40
C ARG A 671 -5.03 31.05 13.00
N ASP A 672 -6.33 31.19 12.77
CA ASP A 672 -6.91 31.02 11.45
C ASP A 672 -6.34 32.03 10.44
N VAL A 673 -5.94 31.49 9.28
CA VAL A 673 -5.36 32.23 8.17
C VAL A 673 -6.19 32.05 6.90
N PRO A 674 -6.15 32.98 5.93
CA PRO A 674 -6.84 32.85 4.66
C PRO A 674 -6.48 31.53 3.95
N LEU A 675 -7.50 30.82 3.47
CA LEU A 675 -7.30 29.61 2.68
C LEU A 675 -6.99 29.98 1.22
N VAL A 676 -5.75 29.81 0.78
CA VAL A 676 -5.28 30.27 -0.54
C VAL A 676 -4.88 29.13 -1.48
N ILE A 677 -5.47 27.94 -1.29
CA ILE A 677 -5.15 26.73 -2.06
C ILE A 677 -5.28 26.92 -3.58
N HIS A 678 -6.32 27.61 -4.07
CA HIS A 678 -6.46 27.91 -5.50
C HIS A 678 -5.36 28.82 -6.04
N SER A 679 -4.89 29.78 -5.22
CA SER A 679 -3.77 30.64 -5.60
C SER A 679 -2.48 29.83 -5.70
N ASP A 680 -2.24 28.89 -4.79
CA ASP A 680 -1.07 28.01 -4.84
C ASP A 680 -1.09 27.06 -6.05
N LEU A 681 -2.27 26.55 -6.42
CA LEU A 681 -2.44 25.75 -7.64
C LEU A 681 -2.15 26.55 -8.92
N LYS A 682 -2.32 27.89 -8.89
CA LYS A 682 -2.05 28.79 -10.02
C LYS A 682 -0.65 29.41 -10.00
N ARG A 683 0.18 29.12 -8.99
CA ARG A 683 1.55 29.64 -8.95
C ARG A 683 2.33 29.17 -10.17
N GLY A 684 3.11 30.09 -10.72
CA GLY A 684 3.88 29.88 -11.95
C GLY A 684 3.04 29.76 -13.22
N ALA A 685 1.74 30.05 -13.18
CA ALA A 685 0.94 30.14 -14.39
C ALA A 685 1.49 31.24 -15.32
N TYR A 686 1.55 30.96 -16.62
CA TYR A 686 1.84 31.97 -17.62
C TYR A 686 0.64 32.92 -17.67
N THR A 687 0.78 34.12 -17.11
CA THR A 687 -0.18 35.18 -17.36
C THR A 687 -0.01 35.63 -18.81
N ALA A 688 -1.11 35.85 -19.53
CA ALA A 688 -1.12 36.25 -20.95
C ALA A 688 -0.40 37.57 -21.25
N VAL A 689 0.18 38.23 -20.24
CA VAL A 689 0.99 39.46 -20.35
C VAL A 689 2.47 39.15 -20.59
N ALA A 690 2.94 37.91 -20.32
CA ALA A 690 4.34 37.52 -20.49
C ALA A 690 4.67 36.96 -21.90
N SER A 691 3.66 36.74 -22.75
CA SER A 691 3.85 36.21 -24.11
C SER A 691 4.20 37.27 -25.17
N ALA A 692 4.31 38.55 -24.80
CA ALA A 692 4.68 39.62 -25.73
C ALA A 692 6.20 39.90 -25.81
N SER A 693 7.02 39.32 -24.93
CA SER A 693 8.46 39.64 -24.86
C SER A 693 9.42 38.44 -24.97
N ALA A 694 8.91 37.25 -25.28
CA ALA A 694 9.76 36.10 -25.63
C ALA A 694 9.50 35.68 -27.09
N GLN A 695 9.85 36.55 -28.04
CA GLN A 695 10.07 36.14 -29.42
C GLN A 695 11.32 35.25 -29.48
N PHE A 696 11.13 33.93 -29.37
CA PHE A 696 12.12 32.99 -29.91
C PHE A 696 12.00 33.03 -31.44
N SER A 697 13.06 33.55 -32.05
CA SER A 697 13.22 33.68 -33.49
C SER A 697 13.24 32.32 -34.20
N SER A 698 12.40 32.27 -35.23
CA SER A 698 12.56 31.59 -36.53
C SER A 698 12.65 30.06 -36.58
N SER A 699 11.50 29.45 -36.88
CA SER A 699 11.40 28.37 -37.86
C SER A 699 11.87 28.82 -39.26
N PRO A 700 12.43 27.95 -40.09
CA PRO A 700 12.43 28.14 -41.54
C PRO A 700 11.13 27.60 -42.15
N ALA A 701 10.54 28.38 -43.06
CA ALA A 701 9.34 28.03 -43.82
C ALA A 701 9.64 26.91 -44.87
N PRO A 702 8.64 26.10 -45.26
CA PRO A 702 8.81 25.06 -46.28
C PRO A 702 8.68 25.64 -47.70
N ALA A 703 9.63 25.32 -48.57
CA ALA A 703 9.53 25.58 -50.00
C ALA A 703 8.96 24.38 -50.76
N ALA A 704 8.24 24.70 -51.83
CA ALA A 704 7.34 23.86 -52.61
C ALA A 704 7.98 22.70 -53.39
N THR A 705 7.17 21.66 -53.64
CA THR A 705 7.40 20.55 -54.56
C THR A 705 7.32 20.95 -56.05
N PRO A 706 8.07 20.26 -56.92
CA PRO A 706 7.51 19.74 -58.17
C PRO A 706 7.82 18.24 -58.40
N ALA A 707 7.22 17.69 -59.45
CA ALA A 707 6.79 16.30 -59.61
C ALA A 707 7.63 15.44 -60.61
N VAL A 708 7.64 14.10 -60.37
CA VAL A 708 7.60 12.92 -61.29
C VAL A 708 8.88 12.41 -62.04
N SER A 709 9.37 11.24 -61.56
CA SER A 709 9.75 9.93 -62.21
C SER A 709 10.87 9.79 -63.28
N PRO A 710 11.39 8.56 -63.58
CA PRO A 710 11.77 7.40 -62.73
C PRO A 710 13.08 6.63 -63.16
N VAL A 711 13.48 5.63 -62.34
CA VAL A 711 14.35 4.43 -62.60
C VAL A 711 15.89 4.58 -62.77
N GLN A 712 16.67 3.92 -61.90
CA GLN A 712 17.59 2.78 -62.18
C GLN A 712 18.56 2.51 -61.00
N THR A 713 18.57 1.26 -60.52
CA THR A 713 19.68 0.61 -59.78
C THR A 713 20.72 0.11 -60.81
N PRO A 714 22.04 -0.05 -60.49
CA PRO A 714 22.52 -0.95 -59.43
C PRO A 714 23.87 -0.63 -58.72
N ALA A 715 24.04 -1.34 -57.59
CA ALA A 715 25.25 -1.95 -56.98
C ALA A 715 26.61 -1.21 -56.93
N THR A 716 27.14 -1.04 -55.71
CA THR A 716 28.49 -1.49 -55.28
C THR A 716 28.60 -1.52 -53.75
N THR A 717 29.20 -2.59 -53.23
CA THR A 717 29.56 -2.88 -51.83
C THR A 717 30.92 -2.23 -51.44
N PRO A 718 31.53 -2.53 -50.28
CA PRO A 718 31.42 -1.81 -49.01
C PRO A 718 32.77 -1.15 -48.59
N VAL A 719 32.80 -0.36 -47.50
CA VAL A 719 33.89 -0.32 -46.48
C VAL A 719 33.56 0.75 -45.42
N ALA A 720 34.00 0.43 -44.20
CA ALA A 720 33.61 0.92 -42.90
C ALA A 720 34.31 2.20 -42.40
N THR A 721 33.90 2.58 -41.17
CA THR A 721 34.47 3.53 -40.18
C THR A 721 33.98 4.97 -40.28
N GLY A 722 33.50 5.64 -39.23
CA GLY A 722 33.23 5.29 -37.84
C GLY A 722 32.84 6.56 -37.07
N ALA A 723 31.81 6.50 -36.22
CA ALA A 723 31.60 7.35 -35.04
C ALA A 723 30.30 6.91 -34.34
N GLN A 724 30.47 6.15 -33.26
CA GLN A 724 29.40 5.69 -32.39
C GLN A 724 28.88 6.85 -31.54
N PHE A 725 27.60 7.22 -31.71
CA PHE A 725 26.84 7.82 -30.61
C PHE A 725 26.29 6.67 -29.77
N ALA A 726 26.81 6.54 -28.55
CA ALA A 726 26.28 5.64 -27.54
C ALA A 726 24.87 6.13 -27.15
N SER A 727 23.86 5.34 -27.51
CA SER A 727 22.53 5.45 -26.92
C SER A 727 22.64 5.09 -25.44
N VAL A 728 22.34 6.05 -24.58
CA VAL A 728 22.22 5.79 -23.14
C VAL A 728 20.99 4.90 -22.95
N VAL A 729 21.28 3.71 -22.45
CA VAL A 729 20.35 2.66 -22.09
C VAL A 729 19.26 3.20 -21.16
N SER A 730 18.03 2.93 -21.56
CA SER A 730 16.80 2.97 -20.78
C SER A 730 17.02 2.42 -19.36
N SER A 731 16.95 3.30 -18.35
CA SER A 731 16.77 2.89 -16.95
C SER A 731 15.28 2.81 -16.65
N LYS A 732 14.75 1.59 -16.58
CA LYS A 732 13.44 1.29 -16.00
C LYS A 732 13.41 1.78 -14.55
N PRO A 733 12.35 2.48 -14.09
CA PRO A 733 12.05 2.57 -12.68
C PRO A 733 11.36 1.27 -12.25
N VAL A 734 11.95 0.57 -11.27
CA VAL A 734 11.39 -0.63 -10.64
C VAL A 734 11.15 -0.28 -9.17
N TYR A 735 9.94 -0.53 -8.69
CA TYR A 735 9.65 -0.80 -7.29
C TYR A 735 8.97 -2.17 -7.21
N ASP A 736 9.30 -2.88 -6.14
CA ASP A 736 8.97 -4.25 -5.77
C ASP A 736 7.66 -4.83 -6.33
N ASP A 737 7.81 -5.72 -7.32
CA ASP A 737 7.01 -6.95 -7.41
C ASP A 737 7.94 -8.08 -6.91
N GLU A 738 7.47 -8.89 -5.97
CA GLU A 738 8.18 -10.06 -5.45
C GLU A 738 8.75 -10.94 -6.60
N GLU A 739 10.08 -11.08 -6.65
CA GLU A 739 10.73 -12.13 -7.44
C GLU A 739 11.37 -13.13 -6.46
N GLU A 740 10.83 -14.34 -6.47
CA GLU A 740 11.32 -15.50 -5.74
C GLU A 740 12.84 -15.68 -5.95
N ALA A 741 13.58 -15.73 -4.85
CA ALA A 741 14.96 -16.18 -4.86
C ALA A 741 15.03 -17.67 -5.27
N ALA A 742 15.34 -17.92 -6.55
CA ALA A 742 15.82 -19.24 -6.97
C ALA A 742 17.16 -19.55 -6.26
N PRO A 743 17.38 -20.79 -5.77
CA PRO A 743 18.52 -21.11 -4.93
C PRO A 743 19.83 -21.03 -5.72
N VAL A 744 20.75 -20.17 -5.28
CA VAL A 744 22.14 -20.17 -5.71
C VAL A 744 22.78 -21.49 -5.30
N LYS A 745 22.99 -22.38 -6.28
CA LYS A 745 23.90 -23.53 -6.13
C LYS A 745 25.28 -23.01 -5.77
N LYS A 746 25.65 -23.09 -4.49
CA LYS A 746 27.05 -22.94 -4.04
C LYS A 746 27.89 -23.98 -4.78
N LYS A 747 28.72 -23.52 -5.73
CA LYS A 747 29.85 -24.29 -6.24
C LYS A 747 30.78 -24.57 -5.06
N THR A 748 30.77 -25.81 -4.59
CA THR A 748 31.77 -26.36 -3.69
C THR A 748 33.15 -26.31 -4.38
N LYS A 749 33.94 -25.29 -4.08
CA LYS A 749 35.39 -25.34 -4.33
C LYS A 749 35.98 -26.35 -3.36
N LYS A 750 36.35 -27.53 -3.88
CA LYS A 750 37.23 -28.50 -3.20
C LYS A 750 38.53 -27.78 -2.79
N ALA A 751 38.69 -27.53 -1.50
CA ALA A 751 39.98 -27.16 -0.92
C ALA A 751 40.81 -28.44 -0.75
N THR A 752 41.83 -28.59 -1.59
CA THR A 752 42.88 -29.61 -1.44
C THR A 752 43.76 -29.28 -0.24
N SER A 753 43.58 -30.04 0.83
CA SER A 753 44.44 -30.06 2.01
C SER A 753 45.83 -30.61 1.65
N LYS A 754 46.82 -29.73 1.50
CA LYS A 754 48.25 -30.08 1.54
C LYS A 754 48.70 -30.14 3.01
N LYS A 755 48.66 -31.35 3.59
CA LYS A 755 49.32 -31.69 4.86
C LYS A 755 50.84 -31.62 4.68
N LYS A 756 51.51 -30.66 5.33
CA LYS A 756 52.93 -30.72 5.71
C LYS A 756 53.01 -31.07 7.19
N LYS A 757 53.45 -32.29 7.52
CA LYS A 757 54.05 -32.62 8.83
C LYS A 757 55.30 -33.45 8.57
N LYS A 758 56.44 -32.94 9.03
CA LYS A 758 57.79 -33.50 8.88
C LYS A 758 58.22 -34.10 10.23
N LYS A 759 58.98 -35.21 10.17
CA LYS A 759 59.69 -35.98 11.24
C LYS A 759 58.79 -36.88 12.10
N LYS A 760 59.09 -38.17 12.34
CA LYS A 760 60.37 -38.82 12.68
C LYS A 760 60.50 -40.26 12.11
N ARG A 761 61.75 -40.67 11.93
CA ARG A 761 62.31 -41.99 11.53
C ARG A 761 62.05 -43.11 12.55
N LYS A 762 61.88 -44.35 12.07
CA LYS A 762 62.67 -45.61 12.31
C LYS A 762 61.74 -46.83 12.10
N ALA A 763 62.07 -47.70 11.14
CA ALA A 763 62.50 -49.11 11.31
C ALA A 763 61.32 -50.04 11.72
N THR A 764 61.03 -51.23 11.19
CA THR A 764 61.75 -52.23 10.37
C THR A 764 60.71 -53.31 10.00
N THR A 765 60.85 -53.91 8.81
CA THR A 765 60.60 -55.32 8.43
C THR A 765 59.24 -56.02 8.64
N SER A 766 58.85 -56.70 7.54
CA SER A 766 57.90 -57.81 7.34
C SER A 766 56.43 -57.48 7.17
#